data_AF-A0A966N902-F1
#
_entry.id   AF-A0A966N902-F1
#
_cell.length_a   1.000
_cell.length_b   1.000
_cell.length_c   1.000
_cell.angle_alpha   90.00
_cell.angle_beta   90.00
_cell.angle_gamma   90.00
#
_symmetry.space_group_name_H-M   'P 1'
#
loop_
_entity.id
_entity.type
_entity.pdbx_description
1 polymer ?
#
loop_
_entity_poly.entity_id
_entity_poly.type
_entity_poly.pdbx_seq_one_letter_code
_entity_poly.pdbx_strand_id
1 'polypeptide(L)'
;MANRYWRGGTGTWNTTTTTNWSATSGGAGGASVPTAADSVFFDQAGTYTVTMTGALTCLDITVSAGTVTFATGTTPTLAISGSMSLLAGTVWSATGAITFNATTTGKTVTTNGTSIGGSVTFDGVGGGWTLGSALTLTANSVTLTNGSFDTGNYNITANGIGSSNSNTRTLTLGSSTISIFVSNGTAVLFTITTGLTFNAGTSQINMTATIPTSQSVAFAGGGLTFNNVSFSGGFSSTGAAQITGANTFANLSFAGRTTTGIGNITFASDQTITGTLTLSANTNATCRSFIKSNTFNTTRTLTVGTFAAGAADYDFQDIAIAGAASPISGTRFGDVKGNSGITFSSAKTVYWNLTGAQSWSSTGWATSSGGSPAIANFPLAQDAAVFDNTGSVTGTITVNAAWNIGTIDMSARTSAMTLATSTNAPFIYGNWINGSGTTLTGTGALTFAGRGSQTITSAGKSFTQPITINSPGGTVTPQDAFTTASTVTTTLTAGTLNLNNLTWTTGLYSAASAVSGTLAFGTGNITLIGSGTVWSGSPNTTVTGTPNVYVSNNSATATTITPNSTITEANSINFIITVGTYALTITSLQQIRNLDFSNGGTSTYTGDWAGGTNTLTMYGNLTLNSGMTNSGTGTITFAATSGTKTITSAGLTVSRNMTFNGVGGTWQLQDALNIGSNPVTLTNGTFDANNYNVTASGFTSSNSNTRTVAVGSGTWTLTSGGSAWSAATSTNLTVTGTGTVSLTAATAKTFAGGSVAYTNITLDQGGAGALTISGTNTFKDITATYTATAATTITLTFSTTQTVSAFTASGAAAKLLTINSTAAGSRGTIAFTGGGTVSTNYLNVQDIAFTPAVAADGTTPYVWYLGANSTNSGNNTGGLFQAGGVGALKVY
;
A
#
# COMPACT_ATOMS: atom_id res chain seq x y z
N MET A 1 27.12 -44.98 -38.46
CA MET A 1 27.14 -43.66 -39.13
C MET A 1 26.97 -43.91 -40.61
N ALA A 2 25.88 -43.42 -41.20
CA ALA A 2 25.65 -43.60 -42.62
C ALA A 2 25.36 -42.25 -43.28
N ASN A 3 25.77 -42.09 -44.53
CA ASN A 3 25.55 -40.85 -45.28
C ASN A 3 24.16 -40.88 -45.92
N ARG A 4 23.45 -39.76 -45.89
CA ARG A 4 22.14 -39.58 -46.52
C ARG A 4 22.17 -38.41 -47.47
N TYR A 5 21.97 -38.68 -48.75
CA TYR A 5 22.05 -37.70 -49.82
C TYR A 5 20.64 -37.32 -50.27
N TRP A 6 20.31 -36.03 -50.26
CA TRP A 6 19.08 -35.53 -50.85
C TRP A 6 19.20 -35.57 -52.37
N ARG A 7 18.26 -36.23 -53.05
CA ARG A 7 18.39 -36.53 -54.49
C ARG A 7 18.24 -35.32 -55.42
N GLY A 8 17.98 -34.14 -54.89
CA GLY A 8 17.59 -32.95 -55.64
C GLY A 8 16.09 -32.96 -55.97
N GLY A 9 15.61 -31.84 -56.50
CA GLY A 9 14.17 -31.62 -56.73
C GLY A 9 13.41 -31.23 -55.46
N THR A 10 12.25 -30.62 -55.65
CA THR A 10 11.43 -30.10 -54.55
C THR A 10 10.71 -31.22 -53.80
N GLY A 11 10.79 -31.22 -52.47
CA GLY A 11 10.18 -32.27 -51.65
C GLY A 11 10.18 -31.95 -50.16
N THR A 12 9.63 -32.86 -49.36
CA THR A 12 9.49 -32.70 -47.91
C THR A 12 10.48 -33.57 -47.15
N TRP A 13 11.25 -32.97 -46.25
CA TRP A 13 11.98 -33.70 -45.20
C TRP A 13 11.09 -33.78 -43.97
N ASN A 14 10.64 -34.99 -43.66
CA ASN A 14 9.91 -35.33 -42.45
C ASN A 14 10.47 -36.62 -41.83
N THR A 15 9.85 -37.11 -40.77
CA THR A 15 10.31 -38.28 -40.01
C THR A 15 9.96 -39.64 -40.64
N THR A 16 9.20 -39.69 -41.73
CA THR A 16 8.66 -40.94 -42.30
C THR A 16 8.95 -41.15 -43.78
N THR A 17 9.20 -40.08 -44.55
CA THR A 17 9.29 -40.13 -46.02
C THR A 17 10.71 -40.40 -46.48
N THR A 18 10.91 -41.53 -47.17
CA THR A 18 12.22 -42.00 -47.67
C THR A 18 12.47 -41.66 -49.14
N THR A 19 11.46 -41.17 -49.87
CA THR A 19 11.48 -40.97 -51.33
C THR A 19 12.63 -40.09 -51.82
N ASN A 20 13.00 -39.07 -51.05
CA ASN A 20 13.99 -38.06 -51.44
C ASN A 20 15.41 -38.36 -50.92
N TRP A 21 15.59 -39.43 -50.13
CA TRP A 21 16.87 -39.80 -49.53
C TRP A 21 17.54 -40.94 -50.29
N SER A 22 18.85 -40.83 -50.52
CA SER A 22 19.71 -41.86 -51.10
C SER A 22 20.89 -42.21 -50.19
N ALA A 23 21.43 -43.42 -50.35
CA ALA A 23 22.62 -43.88 -49.63
C ALA A 23 23.94 -43.39 -50.27
N THR A 24 23.89 -42.91 -51.51
CA THR A 24 25.05 -42.38 -52.26
C THR A 24 24.67 -41.11 -53.02
N SER A 25 25.65 -40.23 -53.28
CA SER A 25 25.48 -39.04 -54.12
C SER A 25 24.87 -39.41 -55.48
N GLY A 26 23.80 -38.73 -55.89
CA GLY A 26 23.08 -39.01 -57.14
C GLY A 26 22.38 -40.37 -57.26
N GLY A 27 22.35 -41.18 -56.21
CA GLY A 27 21.78 -42.53 -56.22
C GLY A 27 20.24 -42.58 -56.28
N ALA A 28 19.69 -43.81 -56.29
CA ALA A 28 18.24 -44.05 -56.24
C ALA A 28 17.63 -43.65 -54.87
N GLY A 29 16.33 -43.33 -54.86
CA GLY A 29 15.59 -42.98 -53.65
C GLY A 29 15.18 -44.17 -52.81
N GLY A 30 14.77 -43.93 -51.56
CA GLY A 30 14.30 -44.97 -50.64
C GLY A 30 15.25 -45.30 -49.49
N ALA A 31 16.35 -44.55 -49.32
CA ALA A 31 17.17 -44.66 -48.12
C ALA A 31 16.39 -44.20 -46.87
N SER A 32 16.79 -44.68 -45.70
CA SER A 32 16.15 -44.31 -44.43
C SER A 32 16.18 -42.79 -44.21
N VAL A 33 15.15 -42.26 -43.53
CA VAL A 33 15.19 -40.89 -43.03
C VAL A 33 16.40 -40.72 -42.08
N PRO A 34 17.12 -39.59 -42.13
CA PRO A 34 18.27 -39.34 -41.27
C PRO A 34 17.93 -39.39 -39.78
N THR A 35 18.83 -39.99 -39.00
CA THR A 35 18.84 -39.95 -37.53
C THR A 35 19.99 -39.09 -37.01
N ALA A 36 20.06 -38.87 -35.70
CA ALA A 36 21.19 -38.19 -35.04
C ALA A 36 22.58 -38.83 -35.30
N ALA A 37 22.64 -40.06 -35.82
CA ALA A 37 23.88 -40.76 -36.16
C ALA A 37 24.23 -40.69 -37.66
N ASP A 38 23.42 -40.03 -38.49
CA ASP A 38 23.57 -39.99 -39.95
C ASP A 38 23.90 -38.59 -40.45
N SER A 39 24.94 -38.44 -41.25
CA SER A 39 25.29 -37.16 -41.87
C SER A 39 24.47 -36.96 -43.14
N VAL A 40 23.88 -35.76 -43.29
CA VAL A 40 23.05 -35.40 -44.44
C VAL A 40 23.78 -34.48 -45.41
N PHE A 41 23.60 -34.76 -46.70
CA PHE A 41 24.26 -34.07 -47.80
C PHE A 41 23.24 -33.57 -48.81
N PHE A 42 23.37 -32.30 -49.20
CA PHE A 42 22.67 -31.66 -50.29
C PHE A 42 23.73 -31.21 -51.31
N ASP A 43 24.07 -32.13 -52.22
CA ASP A 43 25.23 -32.04 -53.12
C ASP A 43 24.84 -32.04 -54.60
N GLN A 44 23.55 -31.98 -54.88
CA GLN A 44 23.02 -31.99 -56.24
C GLN A 44 22.99 -30.58 -56.83
N ALA A 45 23.48 -30.44 -58.06
CA ALA A 45 23.39 -29.20 -58.82
C ALA A 45 21.93 -28.82 -59.14
N GLY A 46 21.64 -27.53 -59.22
CA GLY A 46 20.30 -26.98 -59.53
C GLY A 46 19.61 -26.29 -58.35
N THR A 47 18.40 -25.77 -58.58
CA THR A 47 17.61 -25.03 -57.60
C THR A 47 16.40 -25.86 -57.16
N TYR A 48 16.20 -26.04 -55.86
CA TYR A 48 15.04 -26.78 -55.34
C TYR A 48 14.72 -26.42 -53.89
N THR A 49 13.50 -26.78 -53.46
CA THR A 49 12.98 -26.50 -52.11
C THR A 49 12.85 -27.77 -51.28
N VAL A 50 13.37 -27.74 -50.06
CA VAL A 50 13.23 -28.77 -49.02
C VAL A 50 12.28 -28.24 -47.95
N THR A 51 11.05 -28.72 -47.95
CA THR A 51 10.05 -28.36 -46.92
C THR A 51 10.33 -29.17 -45.66
N MET A 52 10.71 -28.51 -44.57
CA MET A 52 11.03 -29.16 -43.28
C MET A 52 9.77 -29.36 -42.44
N THR A 53 9.47 -30.59 -42.01
CA THR A 53 8.21 -30.89 -41.27
C THR A 53 8.48 -31.85 -40.11
N GLY A 54 8.08 -31.45 -38.89
CA GLY A 54 8.24 -32.22 -37.66
C GLY A 54 9.63 -32.11 -37.03
N ALA A 55 9.96 -33.08 -36.15
CA ALA A 55 11.22 -33.11 -35.41
C ALA A 55 12.31 -33.84 -36.20
N LEU A 56 13.13 -33.05 -36.90
CA LEU A 56 14.20 -33.55 -37.77
C LEU A 56 15.49 -33.69 -36.98
N THR A 57 16.31 -34.68 -37.33
CA THR A 57 17.60 -34.93 -36.69
C THR A 57 18.65 -35.31 -37.71
N CYS A 58 19.89 -34.88 -37.52
CA CYS A 58 21.05 -35.39 -38.24
C CYS A 58 22.31 -35.35 -37.37
N LEU A 59 23.35 -36.07 -37.78
CA LEU A 59 24.70 -35.91 -37.24
C LEU A 59 25.28 -34.59 -37.77
N ASP A 60 25.63 -34.55 -39.05
CA ASP A 60 26.09 -33.33 -39.74
C ASP A 60 25.09 -32.93 -40.82
N ILE A 61 25.03 -31.65 -41.16
CA ILE A 61 24.32 -31.15 -42.34
C ILE A 61 25.29 -30.40 -43.25
N THR A 62 25.41 -30.88 -44.49
CA THR A 62 26.28 -30.28 -45.51
C THR A 62 25.48 -29.92 -46.75
N VAL A 63 25.55 -28.66 -47.16
CA VAL A 63 25.16 -28.22 -48.52
C VAL A 63 26.45 -27.94 -49.26
N SER A 64 26.71 -28.65 -50.36
CA SER A 64 27.97 -28.54 -51.10
C SER A 64 27.79 -28.15 -52.57
N ALA A 65 26.57 -28.24 -53.13
CA ALA A 65 26.26 -27.77 -54.47
C ALA A 65 24.79 -27.31 -54.60
N GLY A 66 24.52 -26.54 -55.65
CA GLY A 66 23.17 -26.06 -56.00
C GLY A 66 22.67 -24.90 -55.14
N THR A 67 21.40 -24.55 -55.31
CA THR A 67 20.68 -23.52 -54.55
C THR A 67 19.52 -24.19 -53.82
N VAL A 68 19.76 -24.55 -52.55
CA VAL A 68 18.80 -25.26 -51.71
C VAL A 68 18.00 -24.26 -50.88
N THR A 69 16.68 -24.32 -50.99
CA THR A 69 15.76 -23.56 -50.13
C THR A 69 15.20 -24.45 -49.03
N PHE A 70 15.63 -24.28 -47.78
CA PHE A 70 15.00 -24.89 -46.62
C PHE A 70 13.77 -24.07 -46.22
N ALA A 71 12.58 -24.59 -46.51
CA ALA A 71 11.32 -23.90 -46.27
C ALA A 71 10.58 -24.43 -45.03
N THR A 72 9.77 -23.56 -44.42
CA THR A 72 8.93 -23.92 -43.27
C THR A 72 7.80 -24.85 -43.71
N GLY A 73 7.75 -26.06 -43.14
CA GLY A 73 6.58 -26.94 -43.15
C GLY A 73 5.85 -26.94 -41.81
N THR A 74 5.17 -28.02 -41.46
CA THR A 74 4.42 -28.10 -40.20
C THR A 74 5.37 -28.31 -39.02
N THR A 75 5.41 -27.34 -38.10
CA THR A 75 6.16 -27.39 -36.83
C THR A 75 7.60 -27.93 -36.94
N PRO A 76 8.46 -27.39 -37.84
CA PRO A 76 9.81 -27.90 -38.00
C PRO A 76 10.65 -27.65 -36.75
N THR A 77 11.46 -28.63 -36.37
CA THR A 77 12.65 -28.44 -35.53
C THR A 77 13.79 -29.25 -36.15
N LEU A 78 15.04 -28.85 -35.92
CA LEU A 78 16.21 -29.57 -36.40
C LEU A 78 17.24 -29.73 -35.28
N ALA A 79 17.49 -30.96 -34.85
CA ALA A 79 18.60 -31.28 -33.95
C ALA A 79 19.82 -31.75 -34.75
N ILE A 80 20.99 -31.16 -34.48
CA ILE A 80 22.26 -31.45 -35.14
C ILE A 80 23.25 -31.95 -34.09
N SER A 81 23.60 -33.23 -34.15
CA SER A 81 24.51 -33.88 -33.20
C SER A 81 25.99 -33.75 -33.56
N GLY A 82 26.30 -32.96 -34.58
CA GLY A 82 27.62 -32.70 -35.15
C GLY A 82 27.74 -31.26 -35.67
N SER A 83 28.23 -31.13 -36.90
CA SER A 83 28.57 -29.86 -37.55
C SER A 83 27.56 -29.43 -38.62
N MET A 84 27.48 -28.12 -38.87
CA MET A 84 26.75 -27.53 -40.00
C MET A 84 27.74 -26.90 -40.97
N SER A 85 27.60 -27.19 -42.26
CA SER A 85 28.36 -26.55 -43.35
C SER A 85 27.44 -26.24 -44.54
N LEU A 86 27.06 -24.99 -44.71
CA LEU A 86 26.20 -24.54 -45.80
C LEU A 86 27.02 -23.94 -46.94
N LEU A 87 26.52 -24.06 -48.16
CA LEU A 87 27.08 -23.37 -49.33
C LEU A 87 26.56 -21.94 -49.40
N ALA A 88 27.40 -21.00 -49.83
CA ALA A 88 26.95 -19.65 -50.16
C ALA A 88 25.82 -19.70 -51.22
N GLY A 89 24.72 -18.98 -50.96
CA GLY A 89 23.51 -19.06 -51.80
C GLY A 89 22.47 -20.07 -51.32
N THR A 90 22.72 -20.82 -50.24
CA THR A 90 21.65 -21.54 -49.53
C THR A 90 20.61 -20.53 -49.03
N VAL A 91 19.33 -20.86 -49.15
CA VAL A 91 18.22 -20.03 -48.66
C VAL A 91 17.57 -20.76 -47.48
N TRP A 92 17.61 -20.18 -46.28
CA TRP A 92 17.00 -20.79 -45.10
C TRP A 92 15.81 -19.96 -44.60
N SER A 93 14.62 -20.29 -45.07
CA SER A 93 13.36 -19.66 -44.65
C SER A 93 12.58 -20.50 -43.62
N ALA A 94 13.11 -21.65 -43.21
CA ALA A 94 12.58 -22.46 -42.13
C ALA A 94 12.70 -21.74 -40.78
N THR A 95 11.58 -21.56 -40.09
CA THR A 95 11.50 -20.81 -38.81
C THR A 95 11.64 -21.69 -37.57
N GLY A 96 11.73 -23.01 -37.77
CA GLY A 96 11.91 -24.00 -36.71
C GLY A 96 13.19 -23.81 -35.92
N ALA A 97 13.16 -24.13 -34.61
CA ALA A 97 14.35 -24.07 -33.78
C ALA A 97 15.41 -25.08 -34.25
N ILE A 98 16.67 -24.65 -34.25
CA ILE A 98 17.84 -25.47 -34.53
C ILE A 98 18.58 -25.70 -33.21
N THR A 99 18.73 -26.96 -32.82
CA THR A 99 19.45 -27.35 -31.59
C THR A 99 20.70 -28.13 -31.95
N PHE A 100 21.86 -27.58 -31.64
CA PHE A 100 23.12 -28.29 -31.67
C PHE A 100 23.31 -29.06 -30.36
N ASN A 101 23.34 -30.39 -30.39
CA ASN A 101 23.29 -31.25 -29.20
C ASN A 101 24.40 -32.33 -29.10
N ALA A 102 25.46 -32.21 -29.90
CA ALA A 102 26.68 -32.98 -29.78
C ALA A 102 27.21 -33.05 -28.34
N THR A 103 27.71 -34.22 -27.94
CA THR A 103 28.32 -34.45 -26.61
C THR A 103 29.86 -34.48 -26.65
N THR A 104 30.44 -34.09 -27.78
CA THR A 104 31.89 -34.01 -28.00
C THR A 104 32.28 -32.65 -28.57
N THR A 105 33.50 -32.22 -28.28
CA THR A 105 34.07 -30.95 -28.79
C THR A 105 34.52 -31.05 -30.25
N GLY A 106 34.91 -29.90 -30.82
CA GLY A 106 35.47 -29.81 -32.17
C GLY A 106 34.44 -29.75 -33.30
N LYS A 107 33.17 -29.42 -32.99
CA LYS A 107 32.13 -29.20 -33.99
C LYS A 107 32.19 -27.78 -34.54
N THR A 108 31.68 -27.60 -35.74
CA THR A 108 31.69 -26.30 -36.42
C THR A 108 30.30 -25.90 -36.92
N VAL A 109 30.02 -24.61 -36.91
CA VAL A 109 28.82 -24.04 -37.55
C VAL A 109 29.26 -23.03 -38.60
N THR A 110 29.15 -23.43 -39.87
CA THR A 110 29.57 -22.63 -41.03
C THR A 110 28.35 -22.40 -41.93
N THR A 111 27.87 -21.15 -41.96
CA THR A 111 26.69 -20.73 -42.73
C THR A 111 27.04 -20.10 -44.08
N ASN A 112 28.28 -19.67 -44.28
CA ASN A 112 28.79 -19.02 -45.50
C ASN A 112 27.86 -17.91 -46.03
N GLY A 113 27.38 -17.05 -45.13
CA GLY A 113 26.51 -15.92 -45.46
C GLY A 113 25.00 -16.24 -45.50
N THR A 114 24.61 -17.48 -45.24
CA THR A 114 23.19 -17.87 -45.14
C THR A 114 22.57 -17.32 -43.86
N SER A 115 21.50 -16.54 -43.99
CA SER A 115 20.66 -16.12 -42.86
C SER A 115 19.73 -17.25 -42.42
N ILE A 116 19.71 -17.56 -41.13
CA ILE A 116 18.90 -18.63 -40.55
C ILE A 116 17.57 -18.05 -40.01
N GLY A 117 16.45 -18.65 -40.43
CA GLY A 117 15.10 -18.21 -40.07
C GLY A 117 14.61 -18.61 -38.67
N GLY A 118 15.31 -19.50 -37.97
CA GLY A 118 14.94 -20.01 -36.64
C GLY A 118 15.94 -19.67 -35.54
N SER A 119 15.54 -19.88 -34.28
CA SER A 119 16.41 -19.74 -33.12
C SER A 119 17.48 -20.83 -33.08
N VAL A 120 18.68 -20.48 -32.61
CA VAL A 120 19.81 -21.40 -32.51
C VAL A 120 20.12 -21.67 -31.05
N THR A 121 20.09 -22.95 -30.65
CA THR A 121 20.39 -23.39 -29.29
C THR A 121 21.58 -24.35 -29.30
N PHE A 122 22.55 -24.13 -28.42
CA PHE A 122 23.62 -25.07 -28.12
C PHE A 122 23.30 -25.78 -26.81
N ASP A 123 23.01 -27.07 -26.88
CA ASP A 123 22.51 -27.87 -25.76
C ASP A 123 23.06 -29.30 -25.79
N GLY A 124 24.37 -29.44 -25.61
CA GLY A 124 25.02 -30.75 -25.52
C GLY A 124 26.04 -30.81 -24.38
N VAL A 125 25.81 -31.70 -23.43
CA VAL A 125 26.72 -31.91 -22.29
C VAL A 125 28.04 -32.48 -22.82
N GLY A 126 29.14 -31.77 -22.59
CA GLY A 126 30.46 -32.09 -23.18
C GLY A 126 30.64 -31.66 -24.64
N GLY A 127 29.61 -31.10 -25.25
CA GLY A 127 29.64 -30.55 -26.61
C GLY A 127 30.51 -29.30 -26.74
N GLY A 128 31.06 -29.08 -27.93
CA GLY A 128 31.78 -27.85 -28.24
C GLY A 128 31.70 -27.45 -29.70
N TRP A 129 31.24 -26.22 -29.93
CA TRP A 129 31.04 -25.64 -31.26
C TRP A 129 31.82 -24.35 -31.45
N THR A 130 32.48 -24.24 -32.60
CA THR A 130 33.12 -23.00 -33.06
C THR A 130 32.46 -22.53 -34.35
N LEU A 131 32.15 -21.23 -34.47
CA LEU A 131 31.70 -20.70 -35.76
C LEU A 131 32.83 -20.77 -36.79
N GLY A 132 32.50 -21.24 -38.00
CA GLY A 132 33.39 -21.19 -39.16
C GLY A 132 33.11 -20.02 -40.11
N SER A 133 32.03 -19.27 -39.87
CA SER A 133 31.65 -18.04 -40.58
C SER A 133 30.71 -17.20 -39.72
N ALA A 134 30.37 -15.98 -40.16
CA ALA A 134 29.39 -15.14 -39.47
C ALA A 134 28.00 -15.80 -39.39
N LEU A 135 27.38 -15.75 -38.21
CA LEU A 135 26.03 -16.28 -37.98
C LEU A 135 25.01 -15.13 -38.03
N THR A 136 24.03 -15.21 -38.92
CA THR A 136 22.94 -14.22 -39.01
C THR A 136 21.60 -14.90 -38.79
N LEU A 137 20.83 -14.44 -37.81
CA LEU A 137 19.49 -14.90 -37.50
C LEU A 137 18.45 -13.83 -37.86
N THR A 138 17.35 -14.23 -38.49
CA THR A 138 16.24 -13.32 -38.83
C THR A 138 15.30 -13.20 -37.63
N ALA A 139 15.45 -12.16 -36.81
CA ALA A 139 14.61 -11.85 -35.63
C ALA A 139 14.61 -12.93 -34.52
N ASN A 140 15.65 -13.77 -34.44
CA ASN A 140 15.77 -14.89 -33.49
C ASN A 140 17.04 -14.80 -32.63
N SER A 141 17.10 -15.58 -31.56
CA SER A 141 18.18 -15.52 -30.56
C SER A 141 19.13 -16.71 -30.62
N VAL A 142 20.34 -16.50 -30.10
CA VAL A 142 21.33 -17.56 -29.82
C VAL A 142 21.30 -17.89 -28.33
N THR A 143 21.13 -19.16 -27.98
CA THR A 143 21.11 -19.62 -26.58
C THR A 143 22.14 -20.71 -26.33
N LEU A 144 22.90 -20.61 -25.24
CA LEU A 144 23.77 -21.68 -24.74
C LEU A 144 23.18 -22.27 -23.46
N THR A 145 22.75 -23.53 -23.54
CA THR A 145 22.13 -24.30 -22.44
C THR A 145 23.11 -25.28 -21.80
N ASN A 146 23.95 -25.95 -22.60
CA ASN A 146 24.98 -26.90 -22.16
C ASN A 146 26.20 -26.86 -23.09
N GLY A 147 27.39 -27.17 -22.57
CA GLY A 147 28.61 -27.32 -23.37
C GLY A 147 29.33 -26.00 -23.66
N SER A 148 30.14 -25.98 -24.72
CA SER A 148 30.97 -24.82 -25.09
C SER A 148 30.58 -24.22 -26.44
N PHE A 149 30.45 -22.90 -26.50
CA PHE A 149 30.24 -22.15 -27.73
C PHE A 149 31.30 -21.07 -27.87
N ASP A 150 32.06 -21.13 -28.97
CA ASP A 150 33.07 -20.15 -29.36
C ASP A 150 32.65 -19.48 -30.67
N THR A 151 32.61 -18.16 -30.66
CA THR A 151 32.33 -17.37 -31.87
C THR A 151 33.42 -17.50 -32.95
N GLY A 152 34.60 -18.05 -32.64
CA GLY A 152 35.69 -18.20 -33.60
C GLY A 152 36.15 -16.86 -34.19
N ASN A 153 35.92 -15.75 -33.48
CA ASN A 153 36.09 -14.36 -33.94
C ASN A 153 35.15 -13.90 -35.06
N TYR A 154 34.14 -14.71 -35.42
CA TYR A 154 33.13 -14.34 -36.41
C TYR A 154 31.97 -13.57 -35.79
N ASN A 155 31.40 -12.64 -36.57
CA ASN A 155 30.29 -11.82 -36.12
C ASN A 155 28.99 -12.62 -35.97
N ILE A 156 28.16 -12.19 -35.01
CA ILE A 156 26.81 -12.69 -34.81
C ILE A 156 25.82 -11.55 -35.01
N THR A 157 24.80 -11.78 -35.81
CA THR A 157 23.61 -10.92 -35.91
C THR A 157 22.41 -11.68 -35.39
N ALA A 158 21.78 -11.20 -34.33
CA ALA A 158 20.65 -11.88 -33.66
C ALA A 158 19.68 -10.88 -32.99
N ASN A 159 18.58 -11.40 -32.47
CA ASN A 159 17.66 -10.68 -31.57
C ASN A 159 18.11 -10.78 -30.10
N GLY A 160 19.02 -11.72 -29.77
CA GLY A 160 19.59 -11.77 -28.44
C GLY A 160 20.61 -12.88 -28.29
N ILE A 161 21.37 -12.82 -27.21
CA ILE A 161 22.29 -13.86 -26.77
C ILE A 161 22.05 -14.19 -25.30
N GLY A 162 21.91 -15.48 -24.97
CA GLY A 162 21.51 -15.91 -23.63
C GLY A 162 22.22 -17.16 -23.14
N SER A 163 22.49 -17.20 -21.83
CA SER A 163 23.02 -18.37 -21.13
C SER A 163 22.71 -18.28 -19.62
N SER A 164 21.42 -18.31 -19.29
CA SER A 164 20.93 -18.10 -17.92
C SER A 164 20.30 -19.37 -17.33
N ASN A 165 21.14 -20.27 -16.82
CA ASN A 165 20.74 -21.47 -16.08
C ASN A 165 21.92 -21.94 -15.18
N SER A 166 21.86 -23.14 -14.61
CA SER A 166 22.88 -23.65 -13.66
C SER A 166 23.77 -24.77 -14.23
N ASN A 167 23.68 -25.06 -15.53
CA ASN A 167 24.43 -26.14 -16.17
C ASN A 167 25.92 -25.79 -16.37
N THR A 168 26.78 -26.74 -16.72
CA THR A 168 28.17 -26.45 -17.09
C THR A 168 28.24 -25.91 -18.53
N ARG A 169 28.71 -24.67 -18.68
CA ARG A 169 28.67 -23.90 -19.92
C ARG A 169 29.95 -23.09 -20.10
N THR A 170 30.45 -22.98 -21.33
CA THR A 170 31.55 -22.07 -21.69
C THR A 170 31.15 -21.23 -22.88
N LEU A 171 31.19 -19.90 -22.76
CA LEU A 171 30.89 -18.97 -23.85
C LEU A 171 32.11 -18.08 -24.12
N THR A 172 32.67 -18.16 -25.33
CA THR A 172 33.84 -17.39 -25.76
C THR A 172 33.48 -16.48 -26.93
N LEU A 173 33.64 -15.17 -26.75
CA LEU A 173 33.32 -14.16 -27.78
C LEU A 173 34.54 -13.71 -28.59
N GLY A 174 35.77 -14.03 -28.18
CA GLY A 174 36.98 -13.68 -28.95
C GLY A 174 37.03 -12.20 -29.33
N SER A 175 37.31 -11.89 -30.60
CA SER A 175 37.23 -10.53 -31.17
C SER A 175 35.95 -10.26 -31.98
N SER A 176 34.89 -11.05 -31.77
CA SER A 176 33.66 -10.95 -32.56
C SER A 176 32.88 -9.65 -32.31
N THR A 177 32.12 -9.22 -33.32
CA THR A 177 31.04 -8.24 -33.14
C THR A 177 29.70 -8.95 -33.03
N ILE A 178 29.00 -8.74 -31.92
CA ILE A 178 27.65 -9.24 -31.67
C ILE A 178 26.66 -8.10 -31.88
N SER A 179 25.97 -8.09 -33.01
CA SER A 179 24.95 -7.10 -33.38
C SER A 179 23.57 -7.62 -33.00
N ILE A 180 22.93 -6.93 -32.05
CA ILE A 180 21.65 -7.33 -31.48
C ILE A 180 20.57 -6.34 -31.89
N PHE A 181 19.58 -6.84 -32.63
CA PHE A 181 18.41 -6.10 -33.09
C PHE A 181 17.19 -6.55 -32.29
N VAL A 182 17.09 -6.08 -31.04
CA VAL A 182 15.85 -6.19 -30.25
C VAL A 182 14.92 -5.05 -30.62
N SER A 183 13.65 -5.35 -30.87
CA SER A 183 12.59 -4.33 -30.83
C SER A 183 12.10 -4.14 -29.39
N ASN A 184 11.94 -5.23 -28.62
CA ASN A 184 11.59 -5.27 -27.20
C ASN A 184 12.27 -6.48 -26.52
N GLY A 185 12.81 -6.30 -25.31
CA GLY A 185 13.21 -7.42 -24.45
C GLY A 185 14.67 -7.42 -24.03
N THR A 186 15.16 -8.61 -23.68
CA THR A 186 16.50 -8.80 -23.13
C THR A 186 17.49 -9.16 -24.23
N ALA A 187 18.35 -8.21 -24.60
CA ALA A 187 19.40 -8.40 -25.59
C ALA A 187 20.47 -9.39 -25.11
N VAL A 188 20.89 -9.25 -23.84
CA VAL A 188 21.87 -10.13 -23.18
C VAL A 188 21.23 -10.70 -21.92
N LEU A 189 21.07 -12.03 -21.86
CA LEU A 189 20.41 -12.73 -20.75
C LEU A 189 21.37 -13.70 -20.05
N PHE A 190 22.08 -13.20 -19.02
CA PHE A 190 23.01 -13.94 -18.17
C PHE A 190 22.64 -13.85 -16.68
N THR A 191 21.35 -13.75 -16.34
CA THR A 191 20.89 -13.58 -14.94
C THR A 191 21.38 -14.68 -13.99
N ILE A 192 21.43 -15.93 -14.44
CA ILE A 192 21.96 -17.07 -13.67
C ILE A 192 23.31 -17.49 -14.26
N THR A 193 24.39 -17.18 -13.55
CA THR A 193 25.78 -17.42 -13.99
C THR A 193 26.39 -18.71 -13.41
N THR A 194 25.69 -19.42 -12.53
CA THR A 194 26.16 -20.70 -11.99
C THR A 194 26.53 -21.66 -13.12
N GLY A 195 27.77 -22.17 -13.08
CA GLY A 195 28.28 -23.10 -14.09
C GLY A 195 28.69 -22.46 -15.43
N LEU A 196 28.59 -21.13 -15.59
CA LEU A 196 29.04 -20.41 -16.78
C LEU A 196 30.49 -19.92 -16.65
N THR A 197 31.35 -20.40 -17.53
CA THR A 197 32.65 -19.78 -17.82
C THR A 197 32.49 -18.83 -19.00
N PHE A 198 32.56 -17.51 -18.76
CA PHE A 198 32.41 -16.50 -19.79
C PHE A 198 33.75 -15.84 -20.12
N ASN A 199 34.11 -15.80 -21.41
CA ASN A 199 35.29 -15.12 -21.91
C ASN A 199 34.90 -14.10 -22.98
N ALA A 200 34.95 -12.81 -22.63
CA ALA A 200 34.60 -11.72 -23.53
C ALA A 200 35.68 -11.41 -24.59
N GLY A 201 36.93 -11.85 -24.40
CA GLY A 201 38.04 -11.49 -25.29
C GLY A 201 38.14 -9.98 -25.56
N THR A 202 38.23 -9.61 -26.84
CA THR A 202 38.18 -8.21 -27.33
C THR A 202 36.89 -7.89 -28.07
N SER A 203 35.80 -8.59 -27.73
CA SER A 203 34.52 -8.48 -28.44
C SER A 203 33.86 -7.10 -28.34
N GLN A 204 32.96 -6.85 -29.29
CA GLN A 204 32.05 -5.71 -29.30
C GLN A 204 30.61 -6.22 -29.29
N ILE A 205 29.82 -5.85 -28.28
CA ILE A 205 28.37 -6.06 -28.27
C ILE A 205 27.71 -4.74 -28.67
N ASN A 206 26.91 -4.76 -29.72
CA ASN A 206 26.16 -3.62 -30.23
C ASN A 206 24.67 -3.89 -30.06
N MET A 207 24.00 -3.09 -29.24
CA MET A 207 22.55 -3.13 -29.09
C MET A 207 21.94 -2.03 -29.97
N THR A 208 21.59 -2.42 -31.20
CA THR A 208 21.00 -1.57 -32.24
C THR A 208 19.49 -1.79 -32.27
N ALA A 209 18.79 -1.27 -31.27
CA ALA A 209 17.33 -1.25 -31.31
C ALA A 209 16.86 -0.01 -32.07
N THR A 210 16.25 -0.18 -33.24
CA THR A 210 15.36 0.85 -33.78
C THR A 210 14.08 0.74 -32.98
N ILE A 211 13.86 1.64 -32.03
CA ILE A 211 12.71 1.58 -31.12
C ILE A 211 11.63 2.55 -31.63
N PRO A 212 10.69 2.10 -32.49
CA PRO A 212 9.46 2.84 -32.70
C PRO A 212 8.62 2.70 -31.42
N THR A 213 8.65 3.74 -30.59
CA THR A 213 7.78 4.00 -29.42
C THR A 213 7.73 2.91 -28.31
N SER A 214 8.08 3.29 -27.08
CA SER A 214 7.75 2.59 -25.81
C SER A 214 8.39 1.22 -25.50
N GLN A 215 9.58 0.91 -26.02
CA GLN A 215 10.24 -0.38 -25.75
C GLN A 215 11.59 -0.19 -25.02
N SER A 216 11.95 -1.12 -24.13
CA SER A 216 13.22 -1.12 -23.39
C SER A 216 14.15 -2.21 -23.90
N VAL A 217 15.46 -1.94 -23.82
CA VAL A 217 16.52 -2.91 -24.11
C VAL A 217 17.23 -3.26 -22.82
N ALA A 218 17.10 -4.51 -22.40
CA ALA A 218 17.74 -4.99 -21.19
C ALA A 218 19.07 -5.70 -21.49
N PHE A 219 20.09 -5.32 -20.73
CA PHE A 219 21.37 -5.98 -20.60
C PHE A 219 21.43 -6.60 -19.19
N ALA A 220 21.08 -7.88 -19.08
CA ALA A 220 21.16 -8.64 -17.84
C ALA A 220 22.49 -9.40 -17.79
N GLY A 221 23.57 -8.67 -17.47
CA GLY A 221 24.94 -9.17 -17.64
C GLY A 221 25.41 -10.15 -16.57
N GLY A 222 24.64 -10.38 -15.50
CA GLY A 222 24.94 -11.40 -14.48
C GLY A 222 26.13 -11.10 -13.58
N GLY A 223 26.68 -9.89 -13.62
CA GLY A 223 27.89 -9.52 -12.89
C GLY A 223 29.19 -9.98 -13.55
N LEU A 224 29.15 -10.24 -14.87
CA LEU A 224 30.30 -10.70 -15.64
C LEU A 224 31.18 -9.54 -16.14
N THR A 225 32.35 -9.89 -16.67
CA THR A 225 33.28 -8.94 -17.30
C THR A 225 33.13 -8.97 -18.82
N PHE A 226 32.84 -7.82 -19.41
CA PHE A 226 32.66 -7.59 -20.85
C PHE A 226 33.76 -6.67 -21.37
N ASN A 227 34.06 -6.77 -22.67
CA ASN A 227 34.96 -5.82 -23.31
C ASN A 227 34.18 -4.56 -23.72
N ASN A 228 33.82 -4.42 -25.00
CA ASN A 228 33.11 -3.24 -25.47
C ASN A 228 31.60 -3.51 -25.53
N VAL A 229 30.80 -2.66 -24.90
CA VAL A 229 29.34 -2.71 -24.97
C VAL A 229 28.80 -1.36 -25.40
N SER A 230 28.04 -1.33 -26.48
CA SER A 230 27.42 -0.12 -27.01
C SER A 230 25.90 -0.26 -27.08
N PHE A 231 25.20 0.77 -26.62
CA PHE A 231 23.79 0.97 -26.92
C PHE A 231 23.70 2.03 -28.02
N SER A 232 23.53 1.57 -29.26
CA SER A 232 23.67 2.39 -30.46
C SER A 232 22.35 2.81 -31.10
N GLY A 233 21.22 2.24 -30.65
CA GLY A 233 19.88 2.70 -31.03
C GLY A 233 19.49 3.98 -30.27
N GLY A 234 19.11 5.05 -30.98
CA GLY A 234 18.61 6.27 -30.35
C GLY A 234 17.38 5.98 -29.50
N PHE A 235 17.44 6.25 -28.18
CA PHE A 235 16.34 5.95 -27.26
C PHE A 235 15.13 6.88 -27.50
N SER A 236 13.91 6.33 -27.50
CA SER A 236 12.65 7.10 -27.59
C SER A 236 12.20 7.64 -26.21
N SER A 237 11.19 8.51 -26.14
CA SER A 237 10.75 9.19 -24.89
C SER A 237 10.20 8.26 -23.79
N THR A 238 10.01 6.99 -24.11
CA THR A 238 9.52 5.95 -23.19
C THR A 238 10.40 4.70 -23.19
N GLY A 239 11.38 4.58 -24.08
CA GLY A 239 12.27 3.43 -24.15
C GLY A 239 13.51 3.60 -23.28
N ALA A 240 13.87 2.58 -22.50
CA ALA A 240 15.00 2.62 -21.59
C ALA A 240 16.13 1.64 -21.97
N ALA A 241 17.39 2.07 -21.83
CA ALA A 241 18.47 1.13 -21.60
C ALA A 241 18.40 0.65 -20.15
N GLN A 242 18.41 -0.66 -19.93
CA GLN A 242 18.34 -1.23 -18.59
C GLN A 242 19.53 -2.16 -18.37
N ILE A 243 20.36 -1.84 -17.38
CA ILE A 243 21.53 -2.65 -17.06
C ILE A 243 21.32 -3.26 -15.67
N THR A 244 21.40 -4.58 -15.60
CA THR A 244 21.26 -5.35 -14.36
C THR A 244 22.46 -6.26 -14.10
N GLY A 245 22.66 -6.64 -12.84
CA GLY A 245 23.89 -7.28 -12.38
C GLY A 245 25.01 -6.26 -12.16
N ALA A 246 25.97 -6.59 -11.30
CA ALA A 246 27.12 -5.74 -11.01
C ALA A 246 28.26 -6.00 -12.00
N ASN A 247 28.17 -5.47 -13.22
CA ASN A 247 29.04 -5.86 -14.33
C ASN A 247 30.33 -5.03 -14.37
N THR A 248 31.35 -5.59 -15.04
CA THR A 248 32.57 -4.88 -15.42
C THR A 248 32.64 -4.73 -16.93
N PHE A 249 32.91 -3.52 -17.43
CA PHE A 249 33.07 -3.22 -18.85
C PHE A 249 34.47 -2.65 -19.11
N ALA A 250 35.12 -3.04 -20.20
CA ALA A 250 36.29 -2.30 -20.68
C ALA A 250 35.84 -0.94 -21.23
N ASN A 251 34.84 -0.91 -22.11
CA ASN A 251 34.22 0.33 -22.55
C ASN A 251 32.69 0.18 -22.59
N LEU A 252 31.99 1.22 -22.14
CA LEU A 252 30.54 1.29 -22.17
C LEU A 252 30.11 2.57 -22.87
N SER A 253 29.28 2.46 -23.91
CA SER A 253 28.85 3.62 -24.68
C SER A 253 27.34 3.67 -24.91
N PHE A 254 26.82 4.90 -24.94
CA PHE A 254 25.44 5.21 -25.25
C PHE A 254 25.38 6.22 -26.39
N ALA A 255 24.56 5.93 -27.40
CA ALA A 255 24.28 6.86 -28.48
C ALA A 255 23.49 8.08 -27.99
N GLY A 256 23.71 9.19 -28.68
CA GLY A 256 23.00 10.43 -28.45
C GLY A 256 21.54 10.28 -28.86
N ARG A 257 20.65 10.82 -28.04
CA ARG A 257 19.22 10.85 -28.31
C ARG A 257 18.89 11.86 -29.41
N THR A 258 18.04 11.44 -30.34
CA THR A 258 17.63 12.26 -31.50
C THR A 258 16.19 12.76 -31.47
N THR A 259 15.39 12.33 -30.50
CA THR A 259 13.97 12.69 -30.36
C THR A 259 13.73 13.59 -29.16
N THR A 260 12.86 14.58 -29.28
CA THR A 260 12.45 15.43 -28.15
C THR A 260 11.83 14.56 -27.03
N GLY A 261 12.08 14.93 -25.78
CA GLY A 261 11.59 14.23 -24.58
C GLY A 261 12.73 13.73 -23.70
N ILE A 262 12.43 12.81 -22.79
CA ILE A 262 13.39 12.17 -21.89
C ILE A 262 13.51 10.68 -22.21
N GLY A 263 14.73 10.16 -22.39
CA GLY A 263 15.01 8.73 -22.53
C GLY A 263 15.78 8.20 -21.34
N ASN A 264 15.35 7.08 -20.75
CA ASN A 264 15.97 6.58 -19.53
C ASN A 264 17.16 5.65 -19.81
N ILE A 265 18.20 5.77 -19.00
CA ILE A 265 19.31 4.81 -18.88
C ILE A 265 19.34 4.41 -17.40
N THR A 266 18.95 3.17 -17.11
CA THR A 266 18.71 2.69 -15.75
C THR A 266 19.72 1.65 -15.32
N PHE A 267 20.22 1.78 -14.09
CA PHE A 267 21.13 0.82 -13.47
C PHE A 267 20.47 0.16 -12.25
N ALA A 268 20.46 -1.17 -12.22
CA ALA A 268 19.93 -1.95 -11.09
C ALA A 268 20.98 -2.30 -10.02
N SER A 269 22.25 -2.11 -10.34
CA SER A 269 23.39 -2.39 -9.47
C SER A 269 24.55 -1.50 -9.86
N ASP A 270 25.57 -1.45 -9.02
CA ASP A 270 26.80 -0.72 -9.28
C ASP A 270 27.53 -1.31 -10.50
N GLN A 271 28.20 -0.47 -11.28
CA GLN A 271 28.96 -0.91 -12.48
C GLN A 271 30.42 -0.47 -12.37
N THR A 272 31.32 -1.28 -12.94
CA THR A 272 32.73 -0.91 -13.13
C THR A 272 33.02 -0.73 -14.60
N ILE A 273 33.58 0.41 -15.00
CA ILE A 273 34.01 0.72 -16.36
C ILE A 273 35.51 0.99 -16.28
N THR A 274 36.33 -0.01 -16.62
CA THR A 274 37.80 0.07 -16.43
C THR A 274 38.49 0.97 -17.45
N GLY A 275 37.95 1.05 -18.67
CA GLY A 275 38.36 1.99 -19.71
C GLY A 275 37.39 3.17 -19.79
N THR A 276 36.74 3.36 -20.94
CA THR A 276 36.00 4.59 -21.26
C THR A 276 34.49 4.43 -21.10
N LEU A 277 33.87 5.33 -20.34
CA LEU A 277 32.44 5.62 -20.42
C LEU A 277 32.19 6.72 -21.46
N THR A 278 31.42 6.41 -22.49
CA THR A 278 31.07 7.35 -23.56
C THR A 278 29.59 7.69 -23.54
N LEU A 279 29.29 8.95 -23.28
CA LEU A 279 27.95 9.54 -23.39
C LEU A 279 27.94 10.49 -24.57
N SER A 280 27.43 10.03 -25.72
CA SER A 280 27.43 10.84 -26.96
C SER A 280 26.49 12.03 -26.84
N ALA A 281 26.85 13.18 -27.42
CA ALA A 281 25.98 14.36 -27.44
C ALA A 281 24.59 14.03 -28.01
N ASN A 282 23.53 14.45 -27.32
CA ASN A 282 22.18 14.39 -27.88
C ASN A 282 21.99 15.47 -28.96
N THR A 283 20.98 15.32 -29.82
CA THR A 283 20.78 16.22 -30.98
C THR A 283 20.57 17.69 -30.60
N ASN A 284 19.86 17.95 -29.49
CA ASN A 284 19.69 19.30 -28.96
C ASN A 284 19.19 19.25 -27.50
N ALA A 285 19.03 20.44 -26.91
CA ALA A 285 18.64 20.66 -25.53
C ALA A 285 17.31 20.05 -25.07
N THR A 286 16.44 19.64 -26.00
CA THR A 286 15.15 18.99 -25.70
C THR A 286 15.22 17.47 -25.85
N CYS A 287 16.31 16.91 -26.37
CA CYS A 287 16.53 15.48 -26.50
C CYS A 287 17.30 14.99 -25.27
N ARG A 288 16.64 14.88 -24.11
CA ARG A 288 17.33 14.59 -22.84
C ARG A 288 17.53 13.09 -22.62
N SER A 289 18.72 12.70 -22.19
CA SER A 289 19.04 11.33 -21.76
C SER A 289 19.19 11.30 -20.24
N PHE A 290 18.44 10.46 -19.54
CA PHE A 290 18.34 10.45 -18.08
C PHE A 290 18.98 9.20 -17.48
N ILE A 291 20.17 9.37 -16.91
CA ILE A 291 20.95 8.33 -16.25
C ILE A 291 20.49 8.25 -14.79
N LYS A 292 19.99 7.10 -14.37
CA LYS A 292 19.40 6.95 -13.04
C LYS A 292 19.51 5.55 -12.44
N SER A 293 19.40 5.50 -11.12
CA SER A 293 19.07 4.25 -10.42
C SER A 293 17.70 3.74 -10.84
N ASN A 294 17.54 2.41 -10.89
CA ASN A 294 16.24 1.77 -11.05
C ASN A 294 15.35 1.88 -9.80
N THR A 295 15.96 2.17 -8.65
CA THR A 295 15.27 2.29 -7.36
C THR A 295 15.51 3.69 -6.83
N PHE A 296 14.43 4.47 -6.74
CA PHE A 296 14.49 5.84 -6.26
C PHE A 296 15.06 5.93 -4.84
N ASN A 297 15.90 6.93 -4.57
CA ASN A 297 16.61 7.13 -3.31
C ASN A 297 17.64 6.04 -2.96
N THR A 298 17.99 5.18 -3.92
CA THR A 298 19.07 4.21 -3.79
C THR A 298 20.15 4.55 -4.80
N THR A 299 21.24 5.14 -4.33
CA THR A 299 22.37 5.52 -5.19
C THR A 299 23.01 4.28 -5.84
N ARG A 300 23.32 4.36 -7.12
CA ARG A 300 24.18 3.39 -7.84
C ARG A 300 25.53 4.01 -8.13
N THR A 301 26.59 3.27 -7.87
CA THR A 301 27.96 3.72 -8.13
C THR A 301 28.41 3.25 -9.50
N LEU A 302 28.88 4.16 -10.34
CA LEU A 302 29.61 3.87 -11.56
C LEU A 302 31.09 4.19 -11.32
N THR A 303 31.93 3.17 -11.23
CA THR A 303 33.39 3.34 -11.10
C THR A 303 33.97 3.46 -12.49
N VAL A 304 34.41 4.67 -12.87
CA VAL A 304 34.80 5.01 -14.25
C VAL A 304 36.29 5.32 -14.32
N GLY A 305 37.01 4.60 -15.20
CA GLY A 305 38.43 4.84 -15.48
C GLY A 305 38.65 6.13 -16.27
N THR A 306 38.01 6.25 -17.43
CA THR A 306 38.07 7.43 -18.31
C THR A 306 36.66 7.85 -18.73
N PHE A 307 36.41 9.16 -18.80
CA PHE A 307 35.15 9.70 -19.33
C PHE A 307 35.40 10.43 -20.65
N ALA A 308 34.65 10.08 -21.69
CA ALA A 308 34.79 10.72 -23.00
C ALA A 308 34.30 12.18 -22.99
N ALA A 309 35.03 13.07 -23.65
CA ALA A 309 34.62 14.47 -23.83
C ALA A 309 33.41 14.60 -24.78
N GLY A 310 32.63 15.67 -24.62
CA GLY A 310 31.55 16.03 -25.55
C GLY A 310 30.14 15.58 -25.13
N ALA A 311 29.97 15.00 -23.95
CA ALA A 311 28.65 14.68 -23.41
C ALA A 311 27.79 15.96 -23.24
N ALA A 312 26.57 15.94 -23.79
CA ALA A 312 25.65 17.06 -23.75
C ALA A 312 24.20 16.62 -23.50
N ASP A 313 23.47 17.41 -22.70
CA ASP A 313 22.03 17.28 -22.45
C ASP A 313 21.60 16.01 -21.69
N TYR A 314 22.41 15.60 -20.71
CA TYR A 314 22.09 14.50 -19.80
C TYR A 314 21.47 14.98 -18.48
N ASP A 315 20.59 14.19 -17.90
CA ASP A 315 20.07 14.32 -16.54
C ASP A 315 20.63 13.17 -15.68
N PHE A 316 20.89 13.41 -14.40
CA PHE A 316 21.40 12.39 -13.47
C PHE A 316 20.57 12.34 -12.19
N GLN A 317 20.21 11.14 -11.72
CA GLN A 317 19.53 10.93 -10.43
C GLN A 317 20.04 9.68 -9.73
N ASP A 318 20.37 9.81 -8.44
CA ASP A 318 20.84 8.68 -7.63
C ASP A 318 22.07 7.98 -8.27
N ILE A 319 22.98 8.75 -8.87
CA ILE A 319 24.22 8.25 -9.47
C ILE A 319 25.44 8.82 -8.74
N ALA A 320 26.31 7.94 -8.26
CA ALA A 320 27.64 8.30 -7.80
C ALA A 320 28.66 7.92 -8.87
N ILE A 321 29.50 8.88 -9.30
CA ILE A 321 30.65 8.58 -10.15
C ILE A 321 31.89 8.48 -9.29
N ALA A 322 32.55 7.33 -9.36
CA ALA A 322 33.80 7.02 -8.68
C ALA A 322 34.91 6.69 -9.70
N GLY A 323 36.11 6.39 -9.23
CA GLY A 323 37.26 6.07 -10.10
C GLY A 323 38.00 7.31 -10.60
N ALA A 324 38.96 7.09 -11.51
CA ALA A 324 39.89 8.12 -11.97
C ALA A 324 39.22 9.24 -12.79
N ALA A 325 38.03 8.99 -13.35
CA ALA A 325 37.28 10.00 -14.09
C ALA A 325 36.44 10.94 -13.19
N SER A 326 36.34 10.68 -11.88
CA SER A 326 35.54 11.51 -10.97
C SER A 326 36.30 12.79 -10.55
N PRO A 327 35.68 13.99 -10.59
CA PRO A 327 34.32 14.23 -11.06
C PRO A 327 34.23 14.32 -12.60
N ILE A 328 33.13 13.83 -13.18
CA ILE A 328 32.84 14.03 -14.61
C ILE A 328 32.15 15.38 -14.86
N SER A 329 32.29 15.92 -16.07
CA SER A 329 31.62 17.17 -16.50
C SER A 329 31.17 17.09 -17.95
N GLY A 330 30.12 17.84 -18.30
CA GLY A 330 29.63 17.96 -19.67
C GLY A 330 28.75 19.19 -19.85
N THR A 331 28.23 19.37 -21.06
CA THR A 331 27.37 20.52 -21.39
C THR A 331 25.95 20.23 -20.93
N ARG A 332 25.36 21.14 -20.14
CA ARG A 332 23.94 21.09 -19.73
C ARG A 332 23.59 19.78 -19.00
N PHE A 333 24.40 19.40 -18.02
CA PHE A 333 24.08 18.32 -17.09
C PHE A 333 23.03 18.80 -16.07
N GLY A 334 21.90 18.10 -16.00
CA GLY A 334 20.82 18.38 -15.05
C GLY A 334 20.99 17.62 -13.74
N ASP A 335 20.92 18.34 -12.63
CA ASP A 335 21.00 17.75 -11.27
C ASP A 335 19.61 17.39 -10.74
N VAL A 336 19.25 16.12 -10.93
CA VAL A 336 17.96 15.52 -10.52
C VAL A 336 18.05 14.87 -9.13
N LYS A 337 19.06 15.28 -8.34
CA LYS A 337 19.33 14.96 -6.93
C LYS A 337 19.82 13.51 -6.67
N GLY A 338 20.42 13.33 -5.50
CA GLY A 338 21.02 12.06 -5.08
C GLY A 338 22.35 11.73 -5.76
N ASN A 339 22.98 12.71 -6.42
CA ASN A 339 24.18 12.51 -7.22
C ASN A 339 25.47 12.88 -6.46
N SER A 340 26.58 12.26 -6.82
CA SER A 340 27.93 12.64 -6.38
C SER A 340 28.98 12.34 -7.46
N GLY A 341 30.13 13.00 -7.44
CA GLY A 341 31.18 12.82 -8.45
C GLY A 341 30.84 13.39 -9.84
N ILE A 342 29.91 14.35 -9.91
CA ILE A 342 29.47 15.00 -11.16
C ILE A 342 29.51 16.51 -10.97
N THR A 343 30.11 17.22 -11.92
CA THR A 343 30.09 18.68 -12.00
C THR A 343 28.91 19.10 -12.87
N PHE A 344 27.90 19.73 -12.26
CA PHE A 344 26.71 20.21 -12.94
C PHE A 344 26.86 21.65 -13.44
N SER A 345 26.06 22.04 -14.43
CA SER A 345 25.94 23.44 -14.84
C SER A 345 25.34 24.27 -13.69
N SER A 346 25.85 25.49 -13.50
CA SER A 346 25.29 26.43 -12.53
C SER A 346 23.82 26.71 -12.82
N ALA A 347 22.99 26.76 -11.77
CA ALA A 347 21.60 27.15 -11.88
C ALA A 347 21.46 28.55 -12.53
N LYS A 348 20.49 28.70 -13.42
CA LYS A 348 20.14 29.98 -14.05
C LYS A 348 18.63 30.20 -14.09
N THR A 349 18.24 31.44 -14.36
CA THR A 349 16.85 31.80 -14.64
C THR A 349 16.67 31.98 -16.15
N VAL A 350 15.60 31.41 -16.71
CA VAL A 350 15.23 31.53 -18.12
C VAL A 350 13.77 31.96 -18.25
N TYR A 351 13.47 32.72 -19.30
CA TYR A 351 12.19 33.41 -19.50
C TYR A 351 11.52 32.95 -20.78
N TRP A 352 10.22 32.66 -20.73
CA TRP A 352 9.46 32.30 -21.92
C TRP A 352 9.04 33.53 -22.74
N ASN A 353 9.47 33.62 -24.00
CA ASN A 353 9.25 34.82 -24.83
C ASN A 353 8.53 34.58 -26.18
N LEU A 354 7.93 33.40 -26.40
CA LEU A 354 7.12 33.13 -27.61
C LEU A 354 5.62 33.41 -27.42
N THR A 355 4.98 33.83 -28.50
CA THR A 355 3.52 33.97 -28.64
C THR A 355 2.82 32.68 -29.06
N GLY A 356 1.51 32.66 -28.86
CA GLY A 356 0.63 31.60 -29.31
C GLY A 356 0.67 30.35 -28.44
N ALA A 357 -0.11 29.35 -28.87
CA ALA A 357 -0.05 28.01 -28.28
C ALA A 357 1.28 27.33 -28.66
N GLN A 358 2.01 26.82 -27.68
CA GLN A 358 3.36 26.28 -27.86
C GLN A 358 3.60 25.05 -26.99
N SER A 359 4.63 24.28 -27.33
CA SER A 359 5.12 23.19 -26.48
C SER A 359 6.25 23.70 -25.57
N TRP A 360 6.38 23.19 -24.35
CA TRP A 360 7.47 23.51 -23.42
C TRP A 360 8.87 23.31 -24.04
N SER A 361 8.97 22.40 -25.00
CA SER A 361 10.16 22.10 -25.80
C SER A 361 10.37 22.97 -27.05
N SER A 362 9.48 23.92 -27.34
CA SER A 362 9.76 24.91 -28.40
C SER A 362 10.99 25.74 -28.02
N THR A 363 11.63 26.34 -29.03
CA THR A 363 12.73 27.32 -28.85
C THR A 363 12.18 28.63 -28.29
N GLY A 364 11.70 28.61 -27.04
CA GLY A 364 10.97 29.72 -26.41
C GLY A 364 11.66 30.37 -25.21
N TRP A 365 12.74 29.77 -24.71
CA TRP A 365 13.44 30.23 -23.52
C TRP A 365 14.56 31.23 -23.85
N ALA A 366 14.61 32.34 -23.12
CA ALA A 366 15.67 33.36 -23.18
C ALA A 366 16.37 33.51 -21.83
N THR A 367 17.56 34.12 -21.79
CA THR A 367 18.29 34.40 -20.54
C THR A 367 17.80 35.66 -19.82
N SER A 368 16.89 36.42 -20.43
CA SER A 368 16.28 37.62 -19.85
C SER A 368 14.83 37.78 -20.29
N SER A 369 14.04 38.47 -19.47
CA SER A 369 12.67 38.87 -19.77
C SER A 369 12.61 39.68 -21.09
N GLY A 370 11.75 39.29 -22.03
CA GLY A 370 11.64 39.91 -23.37
C GLY A 370 12.84 39.71 -24.31
N GLY A 371 13.89 38.99 -23.88
CA GLY A 371 15.06 38.68 -24.70
C GLY A 371 14.83 37.66 -25.82
N SER A 372 15.85 37.42 -26.64
CA SER A 372 15.78 36.47 -27.76
C SER A 372 15.78 35.01 -27.30
N PRO A 373 14.79 34.19 -27.70
CA PRO A 373 14.79 32.76 -27.41
C PRO A 373 15.93 31.99 -28.08
N ALA A 374 16.46 30.97 -27.40
CA ALA A 374 17.44 30.04 -27.98
C ALA A 374 17.24 28.63 -27.42
N ILE A 375 17.45 27.60 -28.25
CA ILE A 375 17.23 26.21 -27.84
C ILE A 375 18.15 25.81 -26.68
N ALA A 376 19.37 26.35 -26.65
CA ALA A 376 20.34 26.16 -25.57
C ALA A 376 19.93 26.78 -24.22
N ASN A 377 18.81 27.51 -24.16
CA ASN A 377 18.23 28.04 -22.92
C ASN A 377 17.11 27.16 -22.36
N PHE A 378 16.83 26.00 -22.96
CA PHE A 378 15.89 25.05 -22.38
C PHE A 378 16.25 24.76 -20.90
N PRO A 379 15.30 24.87 -19.95
CA PRO A 379 15.59 24.80 -18.52
C PRO A 379 16.01 23.38 -18.09
N LEU A 380 16.95 23.32 -17.15
CA LEU A 380 17.37 22.11 -16.45
C LEU A 380 16.65 21.96 -15.09
N ALA A 381 16.84 20.81 -14.43
CA ALA A 381 16.24 20.53 -13.13
C ALA A 381 16.68 21.49 -12.00
N GLN A 382 17.84 22.14 -12.15
CA GLN A 382 18.34 23.17 -11.24
C GLN A 382 17.94 24.61 -11.62
N ASP A 383 17.38 24.82 -12.80
CA ASP A 383 17.07 26.16 -13.31
C ASP A 383 15.70 26.67 -12.84
N ALA A 384 15.48 27.98 -12.97
CA ALA A 384 14.18 28.60 -12.80
C ALA A 384 13.59 28.97 -14.18
N ALA A 385 12.41 28.44 -14.47
CA ALA A 385 11.62 28.72 -15.66
C ALA A 385 10.55 29.77 -15.33
N VAL A 386 10.69 30.96 -15.91
CA VAL A 386 9.86 32.14 -15.62
C VAL A 386 8.89 32.42 -16.75
N PHE A 387 7.64 32.68 -16.38
CA PHE A 387 6.64 33.32 -17.24
C PHE A 387 6.23 34.65 -16.62
N ASP A 388 6.53 35.75 -17.30
CA ASP A 388 6.13 37.09 -16.88
C ASP A 388 5.24 37.74 -17.95
N ASN A 389 4.81 38.99 -17.70
CA ASN A 389 3.99 39.74 -18.66
C ASN A 389 4.78 40.33 -19.83
N THR A 390 6.10 40.47 -19.69
CA THR A 390 6.98 41.00 -20.74
C THR A 390 7.22 39.93 -21.80
N GLY A 391 7.32 38.67 -21.39
CA GLY A 391 7.31 37.51 -22.25
C GLY A 391 6.00 37.44 -23.02
N SER A 392 6.09 37.21 -24.32
CA SER A 392 4.94 37.27 -25.24
C SER A 392 3.94 36.11 -25.08
N VAL A 393 3.75 35.55 -23.89
CA VAL A 393 2.95 34.35 -23.59
C VAL A 393 1.46 34.60 -23.88
N THR A 394 1.00 34.25 -25.09
CA THR A 394 -0.42 34.33 -25.47
C THR A 394 -0.99 32.93 -25.73
N GLY A 395 -1.75 32.37 -24.78
CA GLY A 395 -2.44 31.08 -24.96
C GLY A 395 -1.91 29.93 -24.09
N THR A 396 -1.90 28.72 -24.65
CA THR A 396 -1.58 27.47 -23.93
C THR A 396 -0.13 27.04 -24.15
N ILE A 397 0.62 26.87 -23.08
CA ILE A 397 1.94 26.25 -23.07
C ILE A 397 1.80 24.80 -22.59
N THR A 398 2.08 23.84 -23.45
CA THR A 398 1.92 22.42 -23.17
C THR A 398 3.24 21.79 -22.72
N VAL A 399 3.29 21.29 -21.48
CA VAL A 399 4.34 20.41 -20.96
C VAL A 399 4.21 19.06 -21.68
N ASN A 400 4.87 18.94 -22.82
CA ASN A 400 4.65 17.89 -23.81
C ASN A 400 5.49 16.60 -23.61
N ALA A 401 6.13 16.45 -22.45
CA ALA A 401 6.77 15.23 -21.98
C ALA A 401 6.87 15.25 -20.44
N ALA A 402 7.26 14.14 -19.82
CA ALA A 402 7.48 14.03 -18.38
C ALA A 402 8.79 14.70 -17.93
N TRP A 403 8.96 15.99 -18.24
CA TRP A 403 10.19 16.75 -18.02
C TRP A 403 10.65 16.78 -16.54
N ASN A 404 11.97 16.83 -16.34
CA ASN A 404 12.59 17.21 -15.07
C ASN A 404 12.69 18.74 -15.01
N ILE A 405 11.78 19.37 -14.28
CA ILE A 405 11.66 20.84 -14.22
C ILE A 405 12.14 21.32 -12.86
N GLY A 406 12.96 22.38 -12.85
CA GLY A 406 13.35 23.06 -11.62
C GLY A 406 12.22 23.92 -11.06
N THR A 407 12.52 25.19 -10.77
CA THR A 407 11.49 26.12 -10.30
C THR A 407 10.63 26.57 -11.48
N ILE A 408 9.32 26.58 -11.32
CA ILE A 408 8.40 27.26 -12.22
C ILE A 408 7.90 28.51 -11.51
N ASP A 409 8.20 29.67 -12.07
CA ASP A 409 7.80 30.97 -11.53
C ASP A 409 6.93 31.73 -12.52
N MET A 410 5.65 31.84 -12.18
CA MET A 410 4.65 32.60 -12.91
C MET A 410 4.13 33.77 -12.07
N SER A 411 4.80 34.14 -10.97
CA SER A 411 4.32 35.13 -10.01
C SER A 411 4.02 36.49 -10.64
N ALA A 412 4.87 36.93 -11.58
CA ALA A 412 4.70 38.18 -12.31
C ALA A 412 3.63 38.12 -13.41
N ARG A 413 3.02 36.94 -13.65
CA ARG A 413 2.02 36.77 -14.71
C ARG A 413 0.62 37.16 -14.24
N THR A 414 0.13 38.30 -14.74
CA THR A 414 -1.26 38.77 -14.50
C THR A 414 -2.17 38.65 -15.71
N SER A 415 -1.63 38.61 -16.94
CA SER A 415 -2.47 38.35 -18.13
C SER A 415 -2.69 36.84 -18.34
N ALA A 416 -3.76 36.51 -19.04
CA ALA A 416 -4.20 35.13 -19.22
C ALA A 416 -3.14 34.24 -19.89
N MET A 417 -2.82 33.12 -19.24
CA MET A 417 -2.07 32.00 -19.83
C MET A 417 -2.57 30.67 -19.29
N THR A 418 -2.43 29.61 -20.09
CA THR A 418 -2.70 28.25 -19.65
C THR A 418 -1.41 27.44 -19.65
N LEU A 419 -1.06 26.81 -18.52
CA LEU A 419 -0.01 25.79 -18.47
C LEU A 419 -0.69 24.41 -18.44
N ALA A 420 -0.52 23.64 -19.52
CA ALA A 420 -1.17 22.36 -19.71
C ALA A 420 -0.18 21.21 -19.57
N THR A 421 -0.43 20.22 -18.71
CA THR A 421 0.38 18.99 -18.63
C THR A 421 -0.20 17.85 -19.47
N SER A 422 -1.43 17.99 -19.97
CA SER A 422 -2.13 16.89 -20.66
C SER A 422 -2.12 15.62 -19.81
N THR A 423 -1.68 14.47 -20.34
CA THR A 423 -1.48 13.22 -19.58
C THR A 423 -0.04 13.04 -19.08
N ASN A 424 0.86 13.99 -19.36
CA ASN A 424 2.27 13.89 -18.93
C ASN A 424 2.40 14.13 -17.43
N ALA A 425 3.32 13.40 -16.80
CA ALA A 425 3.60 13.48 -15.37
C ALA A 425 5.00 14.05 -15.12
N PRO A 426 5.19 15.39 -15.15
CA PRO A 426 6.49 16.00 -14.93
C PRO A 426 6.94 15.90 -13.46
N PHE A 427 8.25 15.95 -13.27
CA PHE A 427 8.88 16.04 -11.96
C PHE A 427 9.31 17.48 -11.70
N ILE A 428 9.00 17.99 -10.50
CA ILE A 428 9.30 19.34 -10.04
C ILE A 428 10.38 19.24 -8.96
N TYR A 429 11.56 19.79 -9.24
CA TYR A 429 12.72 19.80 -8.34
C TYR A 429 12.92 21.15 -7.63
N GLY A 430 12.26 22.20 -8.11
CA GLY A 430 12.25 23.54 -7.49
C GLY A 430 10.87 23.92 -6.94
N ASN A 431 10.62 25.22 -6.83
CA ASN A 431 9.34 25.75 -6.34
C ASN A 431 8.29 25.81 -7.46
N TRP A 432 7.01 25.77 -7.09
CA TRP A 432 5.91 26.06 -8.00
C TRP A 432 5.23 27.36 -7.56
N ILE A 433 5.20 28.37 -8.42
CA ILE A 433 4.67 29.70 -8.08
C ILE A 433 3.72 30.16 -9.20
N ASN A 434 2.41 30.22 -8.90
CA ASN A 434 1.42 30.74 -9.83
C ASN A 434 1.30 32.26 -9.77
N GLY A 435 0.81 32.85 -10.87
CA GLY A 435 0.35 34.24 -10.94
C GLY A 435 -1.17 34.33 -11.05
N SER A 436 -1.72 35.53 -10.88
CA SER A 436 -3.17 35.74 -10.97
C SER A 436 -3.74 35.49 -12.37
N GLY A 437 -2.91 35.55 -13.42
CA GLY A 437 -3.29 35.29 -14.81
C GLY A 437 -3.21 33.82 -15.26
N THR A 438 -2.76 32.90 -14.40
CA THR A 438 -2.50 31.51 -14.81
C THR A 438 -3.72 30.59 -14.68
N THR A 439 -3.88 29.68 -15.63
CA THR A 439 -4.81 28.54 -15.59
C THR A 439 -4.02 27.24 -15.73
N LEU A 440 -4.30 26.24 -14.89
CA LEU A 440 -3.64 24.93 -14.93
C LEU A 440 -4.59 23.88 -15.48
N THR A 441 -4.11 23.04 -16.38
CA THR A 441 -4.91 21.93 -16.95
C THR A 441 -4.08 20.66 -17.13
N GLY A 442 -4.71 19.50 -16.99
CA GLY A 442 -4.07 18.19 -17.20
C GLY A 442 -4.49 17.17 -16.14
N THR A 443 -4.09 15.92 -16.37
CA THR A 443 -4.44 14.75 -15.56
C THR A 443 -3.22 13.95 -15.08
N GLY A 444 -2.05 14.15 -15.70
CA GLY A 444 -0.81 13.54 -15.22
C GLY A 444 -0.33 14.20 -13.92
N ALA A 445 0.27 13.41 -13.02
CA ALA A 445 0.68 13.87 -11.70
C ALA A 445 1.85 14.86 -11.74
N LEU A 446 1.78 15.91 -10.91
CA LEU A 446 2.91 16.77 -10.59
C LEU A 446 3.67 16.16 -9.42
N THR A 447 4.88 15.66 -9.68
CA THR A 447 5.69 15.01 -8.64
C THR A 447 6.75 15.95 -8.09
N PHE A 448 6.59 16.39 -6.85
CA PHE A 448 7.59 17.18 -6.13
C PHE A 448 8.69 16.26 -5.56
N ALA A 449 9.91 16.40 -6.08
CA ALA A 449 11.03 15.48 -5.86
C ALA A 449 12.38 16.20 -5.59
N GLY A 450 12.34 17.44 -5.12
CA GLY A 450 13.51 18.31 -4.96
C GLY A 450 14.50 17.90 -3.86
N ARG A 451 14.09 17.05 -2.90
CA ARG A 451 14.89 16.56 -1.75
C ARG A 451 15.45 17.64 -0.83
N GLY A 452 15.00 18.88 -0.99
CA GLY A 452 15.23 20.00 -0.10
C GLY A 452 13.91 20.64 0.29
N SER A 453 13.93 21.94 0.60
CA SER A 453 12.70 22.71 0.82
C SER A 453 12.10 23.15 -0.52
N GLN A 454 10.88 22.71 -0.81
CA GLN A 454 10.08 23.15 -1.95
C GLN A 454 8.82 23.85 -1.47
N THR A 455 8.39 24.85 -2.23
CA THR A 455 7.16 25.60 -1.92
C THR A 455 6.17 25.56 -3.06
N ILE A 456 4.89 25.62 -2.73
CA ILE A 456 3.78 25.76 -3.69
C ILE A 456 3.03 27.05 -3.36
N THR A 457 2.98 27.99 -4.30
CA THR A 457 2.10 29.17 -4.22
C THR A 457 1.02 29.01 -5.28
N SER A 458 -0.22 28.79 -4.85
CA SER A 458 -1.33 28.53 -5.76
C SER A 458 -1.88 29.80 -6.39
N ALA A 459 -1.70 30.96 -5.75
CA ALA A 459 -2.34 32.23 -6.09
C ALA A 459 -3.88 32.11 -6.19
N GLY A 460 -4.47 31.27 -5.33
CA GLY A 460 -5.91 30.97 -5.32
C GLY A 460 -6.39 30.13 -6.51
N LYS A 461 -5.48 29.53 -7.29
CA LYS A 461 -5.81 28.67 -8.43
C LYS A 461 -5.98 27.22 -7.98
N SER A 462 -7.01 26.56 -8.52
CA SER A 462 -7.22 25.12 -8.33
C SER A 462 -6.38 24.31 -9.31
N PHE A 463 -5.76 23.24 -8.82
CA PHE A 463 -5.00 22.29 -9.62
C PHE A 463 -5.90 21.15 -10.11
N THR A 464 -5.84 20.82 -11.40
CA THR A 464 -6.56 19.66 -11.96
C THR A 464 -5.71 18.39 -11.96
N GLN A 465 -4.40 18.53 -11.76
CA GLN A 465 -3.44 17.44 -11.71
C GLN A 465 -3.34 16.83 -10.32
N PRO A 466 -3.14 15.51 -10.19
CA PRO A 466 -2.68 14.88 -8.95
C PRO A 466 -1.38 15.49 -8.46
N ILE A 467 -1.25 15.62 -7.14
CA ILE A 467 -0.02 16.10 -6.50
C ILE A 467 0.64 14.93 -5.82
N THR A 468 1.90 14.66 -6.16
CA THR A 468 2.70 13.62 -5.52
C THR A 468 3.88 14.26 -4.80
N ILE A 469 3.98 14.06 -3.49
CA ILE A 469 5.18 14.38 -2.71
C ILE A 469 6.05 13.13 -2.64
N ASN A 470 7.16 13.15 -3.37
CA ASN A 470 8.15 12.08 -3.37
C ASN A 470 9.55 12.69 -3.25
N SER A 471 9.80 13.31 -2.09
CA SER A 471 10.99 14.12 -1.82
C SER A 471 11.70 13.64 -0.54
N PRO A 472 12.41 12.48 -0.58
CA PRO A 472 13.12 11.92 0.57
C PRO A 472 14.05 12.94 1.20
N GLY A 473 13.98 13.09 2.53
CA GLY A 473 14.73 14.10 3.28
C GLY A 473 14.30 15.56 3.06
N GLY A 474 13.40 15.83 2.11
CA GLY A 474 12.91 17.17 1.80
C GLY A 474 11.52 17.46 2.36
N THR A 475 11.08 18.70 2.17
CA THR A 475 9.80 19.22 2.64
C THR A 475 9.10 20.00 1.52
N VAL A 476 7.82 19.72 1.31
CA VAL A 476 6.94 20.49 0.41
C VAL A 476 5.96 21.29 1.27
N THR A 477 5.88 22.60 1.01
CA THR A 477 5.15 23.55 1.85
C THR A 477 4.26 24.47 1.00
N PRO A 478 2.93 24.52 1.21
CA PRO A 478 2.11 25.54 0.58
C PRO A 478 2.38 26.92 1.20
N GLN A 479 2.30 27.97 0.41
CA GLN A 479 2.46 29.37 0.85
C GLN A 479 1.12 30.11 0.94
N ASP A 480 0.06 29.51 0.42
CA ASP A 480 -1.32 29.96 0.52
C ASP A 480 -2.26 28.75 0.63
N ALA A 481 -3.56 28.99 0.83
CA ALA A 481 -4.54 27.91 0.86
C ALA A 481 -4.54 27.17 -0.49
N PHE A 482 -4.26 25.87 -0.45
CA PHE A 482 -4.08 25.05 -1.64
C PHE A 482 -5.35 24.26 -1.96
N THR A 483 -5.70 24.14 -3.24
CA THR A 483 -6.91 23.40 -3.67
C THR A 483 -6.66 22.57 -4.93
N THR A 484 -7.08 21.31 -4.93
CA THR A 484 -7.21 20.47 -6.13
C THR A 484 -8.68 20.17 -6.46
N ALA A 485 -8.96 19.61 -7.64
CA ALA A 485 -10.30 19.17 -8.01
C ALA A 485 -10.77 17.93 -7.20
N SER A 486 -12.09 17.71 -7.13
CA SER A 486 -12.70 16.69 -6.25
C SER A 486 -12.36 15.24 -6.59
N THR A 487 -11.93 14.95 -7.81
CA THR A 487 -11.50 13.61 -8.24
C THR A 487 -9.98 13.42 -8.15
N VAL A 488 -9.26 14.43 -7.68
CA VAL A 488 -7.80 14.48 -7.71
C VAL A 488 -7.20 14.04 -6.39
N THR A 489 -6.15 13.24 -6.46
CA THR A 489 -5.45 12.70 -5.29
C THR A 489 -4.20 13.50 -4.96
N THR A 490 -4.03 13.84 -3.67
CA THR A 490 -2.74 14.19 -3.09
C THR A 490 -2.09 12.92 -2.54
N THR A 491 -0.87 12.61 -2.97
CA THR A 491 -0.15 11.39 -2.61
C THR A 491 1.14 11.74 -1.88
N LEU A 492 1.31 11.24 -0.65
CA LEU A 492 2.59 11.28 0.06
C LEU A 492 3.29 9.93 -0.08
N THR A 493 4.38 9.91 -0.85
CA THR A 493 5.21 8.72 -1.01
C THR A 493 6.47 8.79 -0.15
N ALA A 494 7.15 9.93 -0.10
CA ALA A 494 8.35 10.11 0.72
C ALA A 494 8.60 11.59 1.05
N GLY A 495 9.25 11.85 2.18
CA GLY A 495 9.55 13.22 2.64
C GLY A 495 8.46 13.80 3.54
N THR A 496 8.40 15.13 3.61
CA THR A 496 7.45 15.85 4.46
C THR A 496 6.48 16.69 3.63
N LEU A 497 5.17 16.53 3.85
CA LEU A 497 4.17 17.55 3.49
C LEU A 497 3.92 18.39 4.74
N ASN A 498 4.40 19.63 4.74
CA ASN A 498 4.19 20.60 5.81
C ASN A 498 3.09 21.56 5.39
N LEU A 499 1.97 21.59 6.09
CA LEU A 499 0.84 22.45 5.75
C LEU A 499 1.07 23.92 6.09
N ASN A 500 2.12 24.24 6.88
CA ASN A 500 2.47 25.61 7.24
C ASN A 500 1.29 26.41 7.84
N ASN A 501 0.50 25.75 8.68
CA ASN A 501 -0.69 26.33 9.30
C ASN A 501 -1.83 26.70 8.31
N LEU A 502 -1.76 26.24 7.06
CA LEU A 502 -2.74 26.51 6.01
C LEU A 502 -3.68 25.32 5.76
N THR A 503 -4.76 25.58 5.04
CA THR A 503 -5.67 24.54 4.56
C THR A 503 -5.18 23.95 3.25
N TRP A 504 -5.10 22.61 3.20
CA TRP A 504 -4.88 21.84 1.98
C TRP A 504 -6.17 21.13 1.57
N THR A 505 -6.85 21.64 0.56
CA THR A 505 -8.07 21.05 0.02
C THR A 505 -7.74 20.13 -1.15
N THR A 506 -8.17 18.87 -1.07
CA THR A 506 -7.94 17.88 -2.13
C THR A 506 -9.14 16.97 -2.29
N GLY A 507 -9.35 16.40 -3.48
CA GLY A 507 -10.36 15.37 -3.68
C GLY A 507 -10.14 14.19 -2.74
N LEU A 508 -9.00 13.54 -2.91
CA LEU A 508 -8.59 12.35 -2.18
C LEU A 508 -7.19 12.55 -1.58
N TYR A 509 -6.89 11.85 -0.49
CA TYR A 509 -5.55 11.75 0.06
C TYR A 509 -5.09 10.29 0.14
N SER A 510 -3.84 10.02 -0.24
CA SER A 510 -3.20 8.72 -0.07
C SER A 510 -1.77 8.83 0.44
N ALA A 511 -1.38 7.90 1.31
CA ALA A 511 0.01 7.68 1.70
C ALA A 511 0.46 6.29 1.24
N ALA A 512 1.61 6.20 0.57
CA ALA A 512 2.14 4.91 0.10
C ALA A 512 2.64 4.06 1.29
N SER A 513 2.44 2.74 1.20
CA SER A 513 2.79 1.81 2.29
C SER A 513 4.29 1.55 2.46
N ALA A 514 5.12 1.87 1.47
CA ALA A 514 6.51 1.37 1.40
C ALA A 514 7.61 2.31 1.93
N VAL A 515 7.33 3.59 2.22
CA VAL A 515 8.37 4.56 2.62
C VAL A 515 7.85 5.48 3.73
N SER A 516 8.74 5.89 4.64
CA SER A 516 8.44 6.82 5.73
C SER A 516 8.19 8.23 5.19
N GLY A 517 7.04 8.80 5.55
CA GLY A 517 6.67 10.18 5.24
C GLY A 517 6.25 10.94 6.49
N THR A 518 6.26 12.27 6.46
CA THR A 518 5.74 13.11 7.54
C THR A 518 4.60 13.98 7.03
N LEU A 519 3.46 13.95 7.73
CA LEU A 519 2.40 14.94 7.62
C LEU A 519 2.52 15.92 8.79
N ALA A 520 2.97 17.14 8.49
CA ALA A 520 3.09 18.19 9.48
C ALA A 520 1.95 19.19 9.33
N PHE A 521 0.96 19.11 10.23
CA PHE A 521 -0.22 19.96 10.17
C PHE A 521 0.06 21.37 10.72
N GLY A 522 0.92 21.50 11.73
CA GLY A 522 0.98 22.73 12.53
C GLY A 522 -0.41 23.01 13.13
N THR A 523 -0.98 24.17 12.86
CA THR A 523 -2.40 24.51 13.14
C THR A 523 -3.30 24.44 11.90
N GLY A 524 -2.78 23.97 10.76
CA GLY A 524 -3.50 23.82 9.49
C GLY A 524 -4.31 22.53 9.43
N ASN A 525 -4.92 22.27 8.28
CA ASN A 525 -5.82 21.13 8.10
C ASN A 525 -5.83 20.60 6.66
N ILE A 526 -6.24 19.34 6.49
CA ILE A 526 -6.56 18.77 5.18
C ILE A 526 -8.09 18.73 5.04
N THR A 527 -8.61 19.17 3.90
CA THR A 527 -10.04 19.09 3.56
C THR A 527 -10.22 18.17 2.35
N LEU A 528 -10.96 17.08 2.55
CA LEU A 528 -11.29 16.09 1.53
C LEU A 528 -12.65 16.42 0.91
N ILE A 529 -12.69 16.65 -0.40
CA ILE A 529 -13.91 17.07 -1.13
C ILE A 529 -14.39 16.04 -2.16
N GLY A 530 -13.70 14.89 -2.27
CA GLY A 530 -14.07 13.80 -3.17
C GLY A 530 -15.08 12.82 -2.57
N SER A 531 -15.31 11.71 -3.28
CA SER A 531 -16.13 10.58 -2.82
C SER A 531 -15.40 9.24 -3.05
N GLY A 532 -15.99 8.11 -2.68
CA GLY A 532 -15.28 6.81 -2.69
C GLY A 532 -14.26 6.74 -1.53
N THR A 533 -13.07 6.19 -1.76
CA THR A 533 -12.02 6.18 -0.72
C THR A 533 -11.30 7.52 -0.68
N VAL A 534 -11.74 8.41 0.21
CA VAL A 534 -11.23 9.78 0.33
C VAL A 534 -9.93 9.87 1.12
N TRP A 535 -9.67 8.90 2.00
CA TRP A 535 -8.46 8.85 2.81
C TRP A 535 -7.86 7.45 2.83
N SER A 536 -6.59 7.36 2.48
CA SER A 536 -5.77 6.16 2.63
C SER A 536 -4.48 6.47 3.38
N GLY A 537 -4.40 6.05 4.65
CA GLY A 537 -3.26 6.22 5.53
C GLY A 537 -2.23 5.08 5.44
N SER A 538 -1.03 5.34 5.96
CA SER A 538 0.10 4.40 6.00
C SER A 538 0.62 4.31 7.43
N PRO A 539 1.05 3.12 7.91
CA PRO A 539 1.55 2.99 9.27
C PRO A 539 2.93 3.64 9.44
N ASN A 540 3.61 3.91 8.32
CA ASN A 540 4.93 4.51 8.27
C ASN A 540 4.88 6.05 8.19
N THR A 541 3.70 6.66 8.28
CA THR A 541 3.54 8.11 8.28
C THR A 541 3.65 8.66 9.70
N THR A 542 4.62 9.56 9.91
CA THR A 542 4.69 10.38 11.13
C THR A 542 3.72 11.55 11.01
N VAL A 543 2.96 11.84 12.08
CA VAL A 543 2.00 12.94 12.10
C VAL A 543 2.39 13.92 13.20
N THR A 544 2.41 15.22 12.88
CA THR A 544 2.75 16.29 13.84
C THR A 544 1.78 17.47 13.75
N GLY A 545 1.71 18.28 14.80
CA GLY A 545 0.73 19.37 14.92
C GLY A 545 -0.65 18.90 15.37
N THR A 546 -1.69 19.64 15.01
CA THR A 546 -3.09 19.29 15.25
C THR A 546 -3.67 18.63 13.99
N PRO A 547 -3.80 17.29 13.94
CA PRO A 547 -4.04 16.58 12.70
C PRO A 547 -5.52 16.53 12.33
N ASN A 548 -6.08 17.70 11.97
CA ASN A 548 -7.48 17.82 11.57
C ASN A 548 -7.65 17.50 10.08
N VAL A 549 -8.47 16.47 9.81
CA VAL A 549 -8.90 16.10 8.46
C VAL A 549 -10.41 16.28 8.38
N TYR A 550 -10.85 17.20 7.53
CA TYR A 550 -12.25 17.50 7.28
C TYR A 550 -12.74 16.69 6.09
N VAL A 551 -13.84 15.96 6.23
CA VAL A 551 -14.50 15.23 5.14
C VAL A 551 -15.74 16.00 4.72
N SER A 552 -15.66 16.63 3.55
CA SER A 552 -16.62 17.60 3.04
C SER A 552 -17.21 17.19 1.68
N ASN A 553 -17.51 15.91 1.52
CA ASN A 553 -18.18 15.37 0.34
C ASN A 553 -19.65 15.84 0.29
N ASN A 554 -19.99 16.76 -0.59
CA ASN A 554 -21.37 17.26 -0.74
C ASN A 554 -22.24 16.42 -1.69
N SER A 555 -21.86 15.17 -1.96
CA SER A 555 -22.63 14.22 -2.78
C SER A 555 -23.30 13.14 -1.94
N ALA A 556 -24.17 12.34 -2.57
CA ALA A 556 -24.76 11.14 -1.97
C ALA A 556 -23.87 9.88 -2.15
N THR A 557 -22.76 9.97 -2.88
CA THR A 557 -21.89 8.82 -3.16
C THR A 557 -21.17 8.37 -1.90
N ALA A 558 -21.22 7.07 -1.62
CA ALA A 558 -20.58 6.44 -0.47
C ALA A 558 -19.11 6.88 -0.31
N THR A 559 -18.71 7.08 0.94
CA THR A 559 -17.38 7.57 1.30
C THR A 559 -16.72 6.63 2.28
N THR A 560 -15.45 6.34 2.03
CA THR A 560 -14.64 5.43 2.83
C THR A 560 -13.39 6.13 3.34
N ILE A 561 -13.11 5.95 4.63
CA ILE A 561 -11.87 6.40 5.29
C ILE A 561 -11.07 5.16 5.70
N THR A 562 -9.80 5.11 5.33
CA THR A 562 -8.86 4.01 5.67
C THR A 562 -7.61 4.55 6.39
N PRO A 563 -7.68 4.88 7.69
CA PRO A 563 -6.60 5.53 8.45
C PRO A 563 -5.28 4.73 8.62
N ASN A 564 -5.34 3.42 8.44
CA ASN A 564 -4.44 2.32 8.82
C ASN A 564 -4.75 1.63 10.17
N SER A 565 -4.37 0.36 10.28
CA SER A 565 -4.59 -0.53 11.42
C SER A 565 -3.47 -0.59 12.46
N THR A 566 -2.36 0.11 12.22
CA THR A 566 -1.18 0.09 13.12
C THR A 566 -0.57 1.48 13.31
N ILE A 567 -1.36 2.43 13.81
CA ILE A 567 -0.91 3.77 14.21
C ILE A 567 -1.01 3.98 15.73
N THR A 568 -0.03 4.67 16.29
CA THR A 568 0.03 5.03 17.71
C THR A 568 -0.94 6.18 18.03
N GLU A 569 -1.26 6.37 19.31
CA GLU A 569 -2.01 7.54 19.78
C GLU A 569 -1.37 8.86 19.31
N ALA A 570 -0.04 8.96 19.36
CA ALA A 570 0.71 10.14 18.92
C ALA A 570 0.55 10.45 17.42
N ASN A 571 0.47 9.43 16.57
CA ASN A 571 0.34 9.58 15.11
C ASN A 571 -1.11 9.53 14.62
N SER A 572 -2.08 9.36 15.52
CA SER A 572 -3.49 9.26 15.16
C SER A 572 -4.11 10.60 14.73
N ILE A 573 -5.11 10.54 13.83
CA ILE A 573 -5.69 11.70 13.12
C ILE A 573 -7.13 11.97 13.58
N ASN A 574 -7.51 13.25 13.63
CA ASN A 574 -8.89 13.68 13.86
C ASN A 574 -9.66 13.68 12.53
N PHE A 575 -10.81 13.01 12.48
CA PHE A 575 -11.72 13.08 11.35
C PHE A 575 -12.96 13.88 11.73
N ILE A 576 -13.22 14.95 10.97
CA ILE A 576 -14.35 15.86 11.15
C ILE A 576 -15.25 15.76 9.92
N ILE A 577 -16.48 15.29 10.08
CA ILE A 577 -17.45 15.10 9.01
C ILE A 577 -18.38 16.30 8.96
N THR A 578 -18.37 17.03 7.83
CA THR A 578 -18.94 18.40 7.77
C THR A 578 -20.23 18.52 6.97
N VAL A 579 -20.37 17.76 5.88
CA VAL A 579 -21.51 17.86 4.95
C VAL A 579 -21.69 16.54 4.21
N GLY A 580 -22.89 16.33 3.66
CA GLY A 580 -23.24 15.23 2.76
C GLY A 580 -24.36 14.34 3.30
N THR A 581 -24.89 13.50 2.41
CA THR A 581 -25.96 12.52 2.70
C THR A 581 -25.50 11.08 2.49
N TYR A 582 -24.20 10.88 2.26
CA TYR A 582 -23.62 9.60 1.90
C TYR A 582 -23.50 8.63 3.09
N ALA A 583 -23.48 7.33 2.79
CA ALA A 583 -23.03 6.31 3.73
C ALA A 583 -21.52 6.44 3.97
N LEU A 584 -21.12 6.66 5.22
CA LEU A 584 -19.73 6.73 5.67
C LEU A 584 -19.28 5.39 6.24
N THR A 585 -18.23 4.83 5.65
CA THR A 585 -17.55 3.63 6.14
C THR A 585 -16.15 3.97 6.61
N ILE A 586 -15.80 3.55 7.82
CA ILE A 586 -14.40 3.47 8.28
C ILE A 586 -14.07 1.97 8.27
N THR A 587 -13.02 1.57 7.53
CA THR A 587 -12.72 0.14 7.29
C THR A 587 -12.28 -0.60 8.55
N SER A 588 -12.09 -1.92 8.44
CA SER A 588 -11.80 -2.81 9.57
C SER A 588 -10.39 -2.63 10.17
N LEU A 589 -10.29 -2.79 11.50
CA LEU A 589 -9.05 -2.76 12.28
C LEU A 589 -8.34 -1.40 12.37
N GLN A 590 -9.01 -0.29 12.08
CA GLN A 590 -8.36 1.02 11.95
C GLN A 590 -8.29 1.78 13.29
N GLN A 591 -7.30 2.66 13.41
CA GLN A 591 -7.08 3.51 14.58
C GLN A 591 -7.23 4.99 14.19
N ILE A 592 -7.92 5.78 15.02
CA ILE A 592 -8.10 7.23 14.84
C ILE A 592 -7.95 7.97 16.17
N ARG A 593 -7.82 9.30 16.12
CA ARG A 593 -7.82 10.14 17.31
C ARG A 593 -9.26 10.50 17.67
N ASN A 594 -9.81 11.55 17.09
CA ASN A 594 -11.19 11.99 17.28
C ASN A 594 -12.06 11.60 16.08
N LEU A 595 -13.34 11.34 16.32
CA LEU A 595 -14.38 11.28 15.30
C LEU A 595 -15.48 12.27 15.65
N ASP A 596 -15.64 13.30 14.82
CA ASP A 596 -16.58 14.40 15.06
C ASP A 596 -17.51 14.59 13.85
N PHE A 597 -18.80 14.37 14.03
CA PHE A 597 -19.85 14.64 13.05
C PHE A 597 -20.52 16.00 13.25
N SER A 598 -20.22 16.70 14.35
CA SER A 598 -20.84 17.98 14.69
C SER A 598 -20.11 19.16 14.06
N ASN A 599 -18.79 19.05 13.87
CA ASN A 599 -17.92 20.16 13.46
C ASN A 599 -18.16 21.41 14.32
N GLY A 600 -18.13 21.26 15.65
CA GLY A 600 -18.45 22.34 16.59
C GLY A 600 -19.88 22.89 16.45
N GLY A 601 -20.82 22.06 16.00
CA GLY A 601 -22.23 22.42 15.78
C GLY A 601 -22.56 23.01 14.41
N THR A 602 -21.59 23.08 13.49
CA THR A 602 -21.79 23.65 12.14
C THR A 602 -21.97 22.61 11.03
N SER A 603 -21.82 21.33 11.35
CA SER A 603 -21.98 20.25 10.36
C SER A 603 -23.42 20.14 9.89
N THR A 604 -23.59 20.02 8.57
CA THR A 604 -24.87 19.74 7.91
C THR A 604 -24.93 18.30 7.38
N TYR A 605 -24.06 17.41 7.87
CA TYR A 605 -24.08 16.00 7.50
C TYR A 605 -25.35 15.31 8.02
N THR A 606 -26.09 14.67 7.11
CA THR A 606 -27.33 13.92 7.40
C THR A 606 -27.28 12.49 6.87
N GLY A 607 -26.09 12.04 6.44
CA GLY A 607 -25.86 10.69 5.97
C GLY A 607 -25.86 9.64 7.10
N ASP A 608 -25.48 8.42 6.72
CA ASP A 608 -25.42 7.28 7.63
C ASP A 608 -23.98 6.91 7.98
N TRP A 609 -23.64 6.87 9.27
CA TRP A 609 -22.45 6.17 9.73
C TRP A 609 -22.72 4.66 9.74
N ALA A 610 -22.70 4.09 8.53
CA ALA A 610 -22.98 2.68 8.29
C ALA A 610 -21.90 1.75 8.87
N GLY A 611 -20.66 2.25 9.03
CA GLY A 611 -19.57 1.47 9.60
C GLY A 611 -19.34 0.12 8.89
N GLY A 612 -18.66 -0.80 9.56
CA GLY A 612 -18.58 -2.21 9.15
C GLY A 612 -18.63 -3.08 10.40
N THR A 613 -18.80 -4.40 10.27
CA THR A 613 -18.91 -5.39 11.38
C THR A 613 -17.68 -5.52 12.28
N ASN A 614 -16.68 -4.65 12.12
CA ASN A 614 -15.33 -4.79 12.66
C ASN A 614 -15.06 -3.77 13.77
N THR A 615 -13.89 -3.90 14.41
CA THR A 615 -13.46 -2.99 15.49
C THR A 615 -12.86 -1.70 14.94
N LEU A 616 -13.35 -0.55 15.42
CA LEU A 616 -12.74 0.78 15.28
C LEU A 616 -12.05 1.15 16.60
N THR A 617 -10.76 1.48 16.56
CA THR A 617 -10.04 1.96 17.75
C THR A 617 -9.94 3.47 17.74
N MET A 618 -10.31 4.12 18.85
CA MET A 618 -10.26 5.58 19.04
C MET A 618 -9.42 5.96 20.25
N TYR A 619 -8.49 6.90 20.07
CA TYR A 619 -7.69 7.46 21.16
C TYR A 619 -8.24 8.77 21.72
N GLY A 620 -9.30 9.31 21.12
CA GLY A 620 -9.82 10.64 21.40
C GLY A 620 -11.33 10.66 21.66
N ASN A 621 -11.94 11.80 21.32
CA ASN A 621 -13.35 12.09 21.54
C ASN A 621 -14.23 11.47 20.44
N LEU A 622 -15.46 11.10 20.81
CA LEU A 622 -16.55 10.77 19.88
C LEU A 622 -17.63 11.84 19.99
N THR A 623 -17.98 12.50 18.89
CA THR A 623 -19.06 13.50 18.86
C THR A 623 -19.98 13.21 17.68
N LEU A 624 -21.23 12.85 17.94
CA LEU A 624 -22.25 12.63 16.90
C LEU A 624 -23.02 13.92 16.60
N ASN A 625 -23.79 13.88 15.51
CA ASN A 625 -24.71 14.95 15.11
C ASN A 625 -26.14 14.41 15.11
N SER A 626 -27.09 15.10 15.73
CA SER A 626 -28.48 14.63 15.84
C SER A 626 -29.18 14.44 14.49
N GLY A 627 -28.68 15.06 13.41
CA GLY A 627 -29.24 14.94 12.06
C GLY A 627 -28.79 13.70 11.26
N MET A 628 -27.84 12.90 11.78
CA MET A 628 -27.29 11.73 11.06
C MET A 628 -28.03 10.43 11.40
N THR A 629 -27.84 9.42 10.56
CA THR A 629 -28.14 8.01 10.88
C THR A 629 -26.89 7.31 11.39
N ASN A 630 -27.07 6.34 12.30
CA ASN A 630 -25.99 5.50 12.82
C ASN A 630 -26.41 4.03 12.75
N SER A 631 -26.37 3.45 11.54
CA SER A 631 -26.76 2.06 11.31
C SER A 631 -25.64 1.05 11.57
N GLY A 632 -24.41 1.53 11.82
CA GLY A 632 -23.25 0.67 11.91
C GLY A 632 -23.31 -0.34 13.04
N THR A 633 -22.85 -1.55 12.73
CA THR A 633 -22.66 -2.66 13.66
C THR A 633 -21.16 -2.80 14.01
N GLY A 634 -20.78 -3.68 14.93
CA GLY A 634 -19.37 -3.89 15.33
C GLY A 634 -19.00 -3.22 16.66
N THR A 635 -17.70 -3.03 16.89
CA THR A 635 -17.16 -2.58 18.19
C THR A 635 -16.41 -1.26 18.04
N ILE A 636 -16.66 -0.34 18.97
CA ILE A 636 -15.82 0.83 19.20
C ILE A 636 -14.92 0.52 20.39
N THR A 637 -13.60 0.54 20.20
CA THR A 637 -12.60 0.40 21.26
C THR A 637 -11.97 1.75 21.55
N PHE A 638 -12.20 2.28 22.73
CA PHE A 638 -11.56 3.47 23.25
C PHE A 638 -10.25 3.10 23.97
N ALA A 639 -9.12 3.65 23.51
CA ALA A 639 -7.78 3.18 23.89
C ALA A 639 -6.79 4.28 24.33
N ALA A 640 -7.26 5.51 24.53
CA ALA A 640 -6.46 6.62 25.07
C ALA A 640 -5.73 6.26 26.36
N THR A 641 -4.44 6.60 26.46
CA THR A 641 -3.61 6.24 27.63
C THR A 641 -3.43 7.36 28.66
N SER A 642 -4.12 8.49 28.46
CA SER A 642 -4.07 9.62 29.39
C SER A 642 -5.24 10.58 29.18
N GLY A 643 -5.51 11.39 30.21
CA GLY A 643 -6.45 12.50 30.18
C GLY A 643 -7.92 12.09 30.00
N THR A 644 -8.79 13.10 30.01
CA THR A 644 -10.23 12.92 29.81
C THR A 644 -10.60 13.10 28.34
N LYS A 645 -11.35 12.13 27.80
CA LYS A 645 -11.97 12.14 26.48
C LYS A 645 -13.48 12.18 26.64
N THR A 646 -14.17 12.77 25.67
CA THR A 646 -15.63 12.95 25.75
C THR A 646 -16.38 12.08 24.74
N ILE A 647 -17.58 11.68 25.12
CA ILE A 647 -18.54 10.98 24.26
C ILE A 647 -19.85 11.78 24.25
N THR A 648 -20.26 12.21 23.06
CA THR A 648 -21.54 12.90 22.82
C THR A 648 -22.33 12.09 21.79
N SER A 649 -23.45 11.51 22.21
CA SER A 649 -24.34 10.70 21.36
C SER A 649 -25.31 11.54 20.53
N ALA A 650 -25.50 12.81 20.89
CA ALA A 650 -26.47 13.74 20.30
C ALA A 650 -27.90 13.19 20.32
N GLY A 651 -28.24 12.41 21.34
CA GLY A 651 -29.56 11.77 21.50
C GLY A 651 -29.79 10.55 20.59
N LEU A 652 -28.78 10.13 19.83
CA LEU A 652 -28.88 8.96 18.95
C LEU A 652 -28.59 7.65 19.70
N THR A 653 -29.15 6.55 19.19
CA THR A 653 -28.74 5.21 19.62
C THR A 653 -27.46 4.81 18.90
N VAL A 654 -26.42 4.45 19.65
CA VAL A 654 -25.16 3.94 19.11
C VAL A 654 -25.17 2.43 19.11
N SER A 655 -25.67 1.82 18.03
CA SER A 655 -25.91 0.37 17.90
C SER A 655 -24.63 -0.49 17.75
N ARG A 656 -23.62 -0.23 18.58
CA ARG A 656 -22.29 -0.85 18.54
C ARG A 656 -21.84 -1.21 19.95
N ASN A 657 -21.05 -2.28 20.06
CA ASN A 657 -20.37 -2.58 21.32
C ASN A 657 -19.42 -1.43 21.65
N MET A 658 -19.32 -1.06 22.93
CA MET A 658 -18.32 -0.09 23.39
C MET A 658 -17.35 -0.77 24.35
N THR A 659 -16.07 -0.72 24.03
CA THR A 659 -14.98 -1.27 24.84
C THR A 659 -14.04 -0.15 25.26
N PHE A 660 -13.73 -0.06 26.55
CA PHE A 660 -12.80 0.90 27.12
C PHE A 660 -11.54 0.16 27.61
N ASN A 661 -10.39 0.44 26.99
CA ASN A 661 -9.18 -0.37 27.14
C ASN A 661 -7.87 0.45 27.14
N GLY A 662 -7.92 1.70 27.60
CA GLY A 662 -6.73 2.55 27.69
C GLY A 662 -6.31 2.80 29.14
N VAL A 663 -5.09 2.41 29.50
CA VAL A 663 -4.54 2.62 30.85
C VAL A 663 -4.42 4.11 31.12
N GLY A 664 -5.04 4.63 32.18
CA GLY A 664 -4.96 6.05 32.54
C GLY A 664 -5.85 7.00 31.73
N GLY A 665 -6.59 6.48 30.73
CA GLY A 665 -7.62 7.24 30.03
C GLY A 665 -8.93 7.31 30.81
N THR A 666 -9.64 8.43 30.69
CA THR A 666 -11.01 8.61 31.18
C THR A 666 -11.94 8.93 30.01
N TRP A 667 -13.10 8.28 29.93
CA TRP A 667 -14.15 8.57 28.95
C TRP A 667 -15.40 9.07 29.65
N GLN A 668 -15.66 10.37 29.49
CA GLN A 668 -16.73 11.09 30.13
C GLN A 668 -17.90 11.32 29.17
N LEU A 669 -19.12 11.02 29.61
CA LEU A 669 -20.32 11.32 28.84
C LEU A 669 -20.68 12.81 28.90
N GLN A 670 -21.16 13.34 27.78
CA GLN A 670 -21.69 14.70 27.66
C GLN A 670 -23.21 14.74 27.51
N ASP A 671 -23.83 13.57 27.32
CA ASP A 671 -25.27 13.36 27.24
C ASP A 671 -25.65 11.92 27.62
N ALA A 672 -26.95 11.62 27.66
CA ALA A 672 -27.43 10.27 27.94
C ALA A 672 -27.01 9.30 26.83
N LEU A 673 -26.29 8.24 27.20
CA LEU A 673 -25.81 7.23 26.27
C LEU A 673 -26.86 6.11 26.12
N ASN A 674 -27.29 5.85 24.88
CA ASN A 674 -28.06 4.65 24.54
C ASN A 674 -27.30 3.84 23.50
N ILE A 675 -26.89 2.62 23.83
CA ILE A 675 -26.23 1.70 22.89
C ILE A 675 -27.12 0.51 22.48
N GLY A 676 -28.41 0.56 22.83
CA GLY A 676 -29.41 -0.44 22.48
C GLY A 676 -29.09 -1.82 23.07
N SER A 677 -29.12 -2.84 22.23
CA SER A 677 -28.86 -4.25 22.61
C SER A 677 -27.38 -4.61 22.75
N ASN A 678 -26.48 -3.63 22.73
CA ASN A 678 -25.03 -3.85 22.81
C ASN A 678 -24.50 -3.63 24.23
N PRO A 679 -23.44 -4.34 24.66
CA PRO A 679 -22.85 -4.17 25.97
C PRO A 679 -21.80 -3.05 26.03
N VAL A 680 -21.61 -2.52 27.24
CA VAL A 680 -20.43 -1.73 27.61
C VAL A 680 -19.40 -2.66 28.27
N THR A 681 -18.15 -2.63 27.81
CA THR A 681 -17.04 -3.38 28.38
C THR A 681 -15.95 -2.43 28.86
N LEU A 682 -15.57 -2.49 30.14
CA LEU A 682 -14.44 -1.76 30.70
C LEU A 682 -13.32 -2.74 31.06
N THR A 683 -12.24 -2.71 30.29
CA THR A 683 -11.04 -3.52 30.49
C THR A 683 -9.91 -2.72 31.12
N ASN A 684 -9.80 -1.42 30.89
CA ASN A 684 -8.78 -0.54 31.48
C ASN A 684 -9.25 0.91 31.55
N GLY A 685 -8.73 1.69 32.51
CA GLY A 685 -9.02 3.12 32.65
C GLY A 685 -10.35 3.42 33.34
N THR A 686 -10.93 4.58 33.05
CA THR A 686 -12.15 5.08 33.72
C THR A 686 -13.28 5.28 32.71
N PHE A 687 -14.43 4.64 32.93
CA PHE A 687 -15.68 5.05 32.27
C PHE A 687 -16.50 5.91 33.24
N ASP A 688 -16.80 7.14 32.83
CA ASP A 688 -17.47 8.16 33.63
C ASP A 688 -18.79 8.58 32.98
N ALA A 689 -19.91 8.15 33.56
CA ALA A 689 -21.24 8.50 33.09
C ALA A 689 -21.61 9.97 33.34
N ASN A 690 -20.83 10.72 34.13
CA ASN A 690 -21.00 12.16 34.35
C ASN A 690 -22.44 12.58 34.68
N ASN A 691 -23.11 11.78 35.52
CA ASN A 691 -24.51 11.96 35.94
C ASN A 691 -25.59 11.69 34.89
N TYR A 692 -25.20 11.31 33.67
CA TYR A 692 -26.15 10.94 32.62
C TYR A 692 -26.63 9.50 32.74
N ASN A 693 -27.80 9.23 32.15
CA ASN A 693 -28.34 7.89 32.04
C ASN A 693 -27.55 7.06 31.03
N VAL A 694 -27.47 5.75 31.26
CA VAL A 694 -26.84 4.77 30.37
C VAL A 694 -27.82 3.65 30.07
N THR A 695 -28.11 3.40 28.79
CA THR A 695 -28.92 2.26 28.34
C THR A 695 -28.06 1.31 27.52
N ALA A 696 -27.96 0.06 27.97
CA ALA A 696 -27.17 -0.99 27.31
C ALA A 696 -27.83 -2.36 27.49
N SER A 697 -27.33 -3.39 26.79
CA SER A 697 -27.72 -4.77 27.13
C SER A 697 -27.12 -5.21 28.45
N GLY A 698 -25.84 -4.96 28.66
CA GLY A 698 -25.15 -5.25 29.92
C GLY A 698 -23.86 -4.46 30.08
N PHE A 699 -23.25 -4.61 31.26
CA PHE A 699 -21.96 -4.03 31.61
C PHE A 699 -20.98 -5.12 32.05
N THR A 700 -19.74 -5.10 31.54
CA THR A 700 -18.69 -6.06 31.88
C THR A 700 -17.38 -5.38 32.28
N SER A 701 -16.83 -5.75 33.43
CA SER A 701 -15.51 -5.32 33.94
C SER A 701 -14.84 -6.36 34.83
N SER A 702 -14.92 -7.65 34.44
CA SER A 702 -14.40 -8.79 35.20
C SER A 702 -12.97 -9.17 34.79
N ASN A 703 -11.95 -8.46 35.29
CA ASN A 703 -10.53 -8.77 35.09
C ASN A 703 -9.65 -8.21 36.24
N SER A 704 -8.33 -8.08 36.06
CA SER A 704 -7.40 -7.63 37.13
C SER A 704 -6.64 -6.32 36.84
N ASN A 705 -6.92 -5.66 35.71
CA ASN A 705 -6.35 -4.36 35.35
C ASN A 705 -6.83 -3.20 36.27
N THR A 706 -6.21 -2.02 36.21
CA THR A 706 -6.72 -0.84 36.92
C THR A 706 -7.95 -0.27 36.22
N ARG A 707 -9.09 -0.20 36.91
CA ARG A 707 -10.38 0.16 36.32
C ARG A 707 -11.20 1.02 37.29
N THR A 708 -11.84 2.06 36.77
CA THR A 708 -12.83 2.86 37.51
C THR A 708 -14.15 2.93 36.76
N VAL A 709 -15.24 2.59 37.44
CA VAL A 709 -16.60 2.78 36.95
C VAL A 709 -17.23 3.91 37.75
N ALA A 710 -17.35 5.07 37.13
CA ALA A 710 -18.10 6.20 37.67
C ALA A 710 -19.53 6.16 37.13
N VAL A 711 -20.45 5.60 37.94
CA VAL A 711 -21.87 5.44 37.60
C VAL A 711 -22.58 6.80 37.48
N GLY A 712 -22.04 7.84 38.11
CA GLY A 712 -22.68 9.15 38.22
C GLY A 712 -23.94 9.09 39.09
N SER A 713 -24.83 10.07 38.96
CA SER A 713 -26.16 10.08 39.61
C SER A 713 -27.31 9.59 38.73
N GLY A 714 -27.06 9.24 37.46
CA GLY A 714 -28.09 8.80 36.51
C GLY A 714 -28.52 7.34 36.71
N THR A 715 -29.49 6.91 35.90
CA THR A 715 -29.95 5.51 35.85
C THR A 715 -29.24 4.75 34.72
N TRP A 716 -28.65 3.62 35.07
CA TRP A 716 -28.10 2.64 34.15
C TRP A 716 -29.14 1.54 33.94
N THR A 717 -29.78 1.52 32.77
CA THR A 717 -30.77 0.52 32.37
C THR A 717 -30.11 -0.60 31.58
N LEU A 718 -30.05 -1.81 32.17
CA LEU A 718 -29.43 -2.99 31.58
C LEU A 718 -30.48 -4.02 31.18
N THR A 719 -30.59 -4.28 29.88
CA THR A 719 -31.74 -4.94 29.27
C THR A 719 -31.58 -6.44 29.02
N SER A 720 -30.37 -7.01 29.08
CA SER A 720 -30.14 -8.43 28.80
C SER A 720 -30.42 -9.34 30.00
N GLY A 721 -30.95 -10.53 29.74
CA GLY A 721 -30.90 -11.66 30.67
C GLY A 721 -29.48 -12.21 30.83
N GLY A 722 -29.28 -13.23 31.67
CA GLY A 722 -27.97 -13.80 31.93
C GLY A 722 -27.13 -12.91 32.85
N SER A 723 -25.91 -12.52 32.45
CA SER A 723 -25.04 -11.63 33.25
C SER A 723 -25.20 -10.17 32.81
N ALA A 724 -26.22 -9.49 33.34
CA ALA A 724 -26.49 -8.09 33.02
C ALA A 724 -25.39 -7.16 33.56
N TRP A 725 -24.88 -7.45 34.76
CA TRP A 725 -23.69 -6.80 35.33
C TRP A 725 -22.64 -7.85 35.67
N SER A 726 -21.45 -7.73 35.10
CA SER A 726 -20.36 -8.71 35.25
C SER A 726 -19.07 -8.06 35.74
N ALA A 727 -18.82 -8.13 37.04
CA ALA A 727 -17.62 -7.64 37.72
C ALA A 727 -17.03 -8.70 38.68
N ALA A 728 -17.24 -9.99 38.39
CA ALA A 728 -16.89 -11.09 39.29
C ALA A 728 -15.40 -11.09 39.72
N THR A 729 -14.48 -10.81 38.78
CA THR A 729 -13.08 -10.49 39.10
C THR A 729 -12.95 -8.99 39.32
N SER A 730 -12.78 -8.59 40.58
CA SER A 730 -12.81 -7.19 41.02
C SER A 730 -11.44 -6.61 41.39
N THR A 731 -10.35 -7.36 41.18
CA THR A 731 -9.00 -6.87 41.44
C THR A 731 -8.76 -5.54 40.70
N ASN A 732 -8.36 -4.51 41.45
CA ASN A 732 -8.13 -3.14 40.99
C ASN A 732 -9.36 -2.43 40.37
N LEU A 733 -10.58 -2.85 40.72
CA LEU A 733 -11.83 -2.19 40.34
C LEU A 733 -12.26 -1.17 41.42
N THR A 734 -12.46 0.07 40.99
CA THR A 734 -13.09 1.13 41.80
C THR A 734 -14.47 1.46 41.24
N VAL A 735 -15.48 1.59 42.10
CA VAL A 735 -16.83 2.02 41.70
C VAL A 735 -17.21 3.28 42.48
N THR A 736 -17.74 4.29 41.77
CA THR A 736 -18.15 5.59 42.35
C THR A 736 -19.48 6.07 41.76
N GLY A 737 -20.07 7.10 42.37
CA GLY A 737 -21.35 7.68 41.94
C GLY A 737 -22.45 7.49 42.98
N THR A 738 -23.67 7.93 42.65
CA THR A 738 -24.86 7.85 43.51
C THR A 738 -26.10 7.36 42.76
N GLY A 739 -25.91 6.84 41.54
CA GLY A 739 -26.96 6.50 40.59
C GLY A 739 -27.61 5.15 40.86
N THR A 740 -28.48 4.76 39.93
CA THR A 740 -29.24 3.51 40.01
C THR A 740 -28.80 2.56 38.90
N VAL A 741 -28.46 1.32 39.23
CA VAL A 741 -28.29 0.24 38.26
C VAL A 741 -29.58 -0.57 38.22
N SER A 742 -30.38 -0.40 37.17
CA SER A 742 -31.67 -1.07 36.99
C SER A 742 -31.58 -2.18 35.95
N LEU A 743 -31.84 -3.40 36.40
CA LEU A 743 -31.80 -4.60 35.57
C LEU A 743 -33.23 -4.90 35.11
N THR A 744 -33.52 -4.76 33.81
CA THR A 744 -34.90 -4.71 33.29
C THR A 744 -35.32 -5.91 32.46
N ALA A 745 -34.43 -6.90 32.28
CA ALA A 745 -34.73 -8.08 31.49
C ALA A 745 -35.94 -8.87 32.01
N ALA A 746 -36.77 -9.35 31.08
CA ALA A 746 -37.90 -10.25 31.36
C ALA A 746 -37.46 -11.69 31.65
N THR A 747 -36.28 -12.08 31.18
CA THR A 747 -35.64 -13.37 31.48
C THR A 747 -34.71 -13.24 32.70
N ALA A 748 -34.36 -14.38 33.32
CA ALA A 748 -33.49 -14.41 34.49
C ALA A 748 -32.17 -13.66 34.23
N LYS A 749 -31.69 -12.93 35.23
CA LYS A 749 -30.57 -12.00 35.11
C LYS A 749 -29.74 -11.96 36.39
N THR A 750 -28.48 -11.60 36.26
CA THR A 750 -27.48 -11.68 37.32
C THR A 750 -26.76 -10.36 37.47
N PHE A 751 -26.64 -9.90 38.71
CA PHE A 751 -25.67 -8.91 39.15
C PHE A 751 -24.49 -9.64 39.79
N ALA A 752 -23.41 -9.82 39.03
CA ALA A 752 -22.17 -10.43 39.52
C ALA A 752 -21.22 -9.34 40.02
N GLY A 753 -21.39 -8.94 41.28
CA GLY A 753 -20.79 -7.71 41.82
C GLY A 753 -19.32 -7.79 42.23
N GLY A 754 -18.74 -9.00 42.33
CA GLY A 754 -17.32 -9.21 42.62
C GLY A 754 -16.90 -8.87 44.05
N SER A 755 -17.85 -8.79 44.97
CA SER A 755 -17.61 -8.38 46.36
C SER A 755 -17.06 -6.96 46.51
N VAL A 756 -17.58 -6.03 45.71
CA VAL A 756 -17.15 -4.62 45.65
C VAL A 756 -18.06 -3.72 46.48
N ALA A 757 -17.51 -2.58 46.92
CA ALA A 757 -18.27 -1.51 47.54
C ALA A 757 -18.97 -0.63 46.49
N TYR A 758 -20.27 -0.84 46.31
CA TYR A 758 -21.20 0.02 45.57
C TYR A 758 -21.95 0.96 46.55
N THR A 759 -21.26 1.46 47.58
CA THR A 759 -21.82 2.07 48.82
C THR A 759 -22.89 3.13 48.60
N ASN A 760 -22.84 3.87 47.49
CA ASN A 760 -23.77 4.95 47.18
C ASN A 760 -24.74 4.63 46.02
N ILE A 761 -24.62 3.44 45.42
CA ILE A 761 -25.39 3.01 44.26
C ILE A 761 -26.63 2.25 44.71
N THR A 762 -27.75 2.53 44.05
CA THR A 762 -28.99 1.75 44.20
C THR A 762 -29.03 0.63 43.17
N LEU A 763 -29.26 -0.61 43.60
CA LEU A 763 -29.53 -1.74 42.69
C LEU A 763 -31.05 -1.92 42.58
N ASP A 764 -31.58 -1.91 41.36
CA ASP A 764 -33.01 -2.05 41.12
C ASP A 764 -33.35 -3.33 40.36
N GLN A 765 -34.26 -4.10 40.93
CA GLN A 765 -34.99 -5.15 40.24
C GLN A 765 -36.14 -4.54 39.40
N GLY A 766 -35.79 -4.10 38.19
CA GLY A 766 -36.67 -3.39 37.27
C GLY A 766 -37.40 -4.26 36.23
N GLY A 767 -37.18 -5.58 36.16
CA GLY A 767 -37.77 -6.44 35.12
C GLY A 767 -38.34 -7.77 35.62
N ALA A 768 -39.16 -8.45 34.80
CA ALA A 768 -39.89 -9.65 35.21
C ALA A 768 -39.00 -10.82 35.68
N GLY A 769 -37.87 -11.04 35.00
CA GLY A 769 -37.02 -12.20 35.26
C GLY A 769 -36.35 -12.14 36.62
N ALA A 770 -36.11 -13.30 37.25
CA ALA A 770 -35.46 -13.37 38.55
C ALA A 770 -34.08 -12.67 38.53
N LEU A 771 -33.82 -11.83 39.54
CA LEU A 771 -32.53 -11.17 39.74
C LEU A 771 -31.68 -11.99 40.71
N THR A 772 -30.60 -12.61 40.23
CA THR A 772 -29.58 -13.23 41.08
C THR A 772 -28.49 -12.21 41.42
N ILE A 773 -28.16 -12.05 42.70
CA ILE A 773 -27.05 -11.21 43.17
C ILE A 773 -25.94 -12.13 43.70
N SER A 774 -24.73 -11.97 43.18
CA SER A 774 -23.55 -12.77 43.57
C SER A 774 -22.38 -11.92 44.04
N GLY A 775 -21.51 -12.52 44.86
CA GLY A 775 -20.47 -11.82 45.62
C GLY A 775 -21.01 -11.14 46.88
N THR A 776 -20.12 -10.73 47.77
CA THR A 776 -20.47 -10.02 49.01
C THR A 776 -20.35 -8.51 48.79
N ASN A 777 -21.44 -7.86 48.37
CA ASN A 777 -21.42 -6.48 47.89
C ASN A 777 -21.98 -5.51 48.94
N THR A 778 -21.61 -4.23 48.83
CA THR A 778 -22.23 -3.14 49.61
C THR A 778 -23.00 -2.22 48.67
N PHE A 779 -24.25 -1.86 48.96
CA PHE A 779 -25.08 -0.93 48.19
C PHE A 779 -25.60 0.21 49.06
N LYS A 780 -26.07 1.29 48.43
CA LYS A 780 -26.92 2.27 49.10
C LYS A 780 -28.26 1.64 49.42
N ASP A 781 -28.97 1.19 48.39
CA ASP A 781 -30.31 0.62 48.48
C ASP A 781 -30.47 -0.56 47.51
N ILE A 782 -31.38 -1.48 47.83
CA ILE A 782 -31.88 -2.48 46.89
C ILE A 782 -33.38 -2.24 46.74
N THR A 783 -33.82 -2.03 45.50
CA THR A 783 -35.22 -1.75 45.15
C THR A 783 -35.78 -2.83 44.22
N ALA A 784 -37.11 -2.85 44.07
CA ALA A 784 -37.80 -3.76 43.17
C ALA A 784 -38.94 -3.06 42.45
N THR A 785 -38.63 -2.16 41.52
CA THR A 785 -39.65 -1.34 40.83
C THR A 785 -40.63 -2.16 39.99
N TYR A 786 -40.23 -3.36 39.51
CA TYR A 786 -41.11 -4.21 38.70
C TYR A 786 -42.34 -4.75 39.47
N THR A 787 -42.33 -4.73 40.81
CA THR A 787 -43.47 -5.22 41.62
C THR A 787 -44.72 -4.36 41.47
N ALA A 788 -44.58 -3.13 40.95
CA ALA A 788 -45.71 -2.33 40.48
C ALA A 788 -46.46 -3.00 39.31
N THR A 789 -45.75 -3.75 38.48
CA THR A 789 -46.29 -4.44 37.30
C THR A 789 -46.73 -5.87 37.63
N ALA A 790 -45.86 -6.74 38.14
CA ALA A 790 -46.17 -8.14 38.47
C ALA A 790 -45.22 -8.71 39.55
N ALA A 791 -45.53 -9.92 40.05
CA ALA A 791 -44.65 -10.63 40.97
C ALA A 791 -43.27 -10.89 40.36
N THR A 792 -42.23 -10.90 41.19
CA THR A 792 -40.85 -11.17 40.75
C THR A 792 -39.97 -11.70 41.90
N THR A 793 -38.72 -12.00 41.61
CA THR A 793 -37.78 -12.65 42.54
C THR A 793 -36.44 -11.94 42.58
N ILE A 794 -35.88 -11.78 43.79
CA ILE A 794 -34.48 -11.50 44.06
C ILE A 794 -33.86 -12.73 44.75
N THR A 795 -32.77 -13.24 44.21
CA THR A 795 -32.07 -14.43 44.71
C THR A 795 -30.65 -14.04 45.12
N LEU A 796 -30.22 -14.38 46.32
CA LEU A 796 -28.84 -14.20 46.78
C LEU A 796 -28.05 -15.48 46.59
N THR A 797 -26.79 -15.38 46.18
CA THR A 797 -25.89 -16.55 46.22
C THR A 797 -25.69 -16.98 47.68
N PHE A 798 -25.84 -18.27 47.98
CA PHE A 798 -25.71 -18.76 49.35
C PHE A 798 -24.36 -18.37 49.96
N SER A 799 -24.32 -18.13 51.28
CA SER A 799 -23.12 -17.70 52.01
C SER A 799 -22.50 -16.37 51.54
N THR A 800 -23.22 -15.55 50.77
CA THR A 800 -22.83 -14.17 50.45
C THR A 800 -23.62 -13.16 51.28
N THR A 801 -23.04 -11.96 51.47
CA THR A 801 -23.68 -10.87 52.22
C THR A 801 -23.90 -9.65 51.33
N GLN A 802 -25.13 -9.13 51.27
CA GLN A 802 -25.43 -7.83 50.67
C GLN A 802 -25.58 -6.80 51.78
N THR A 803 -24.61 -5.91 51.93
CA THR A 803 -24.67 -4.82 52.92
C THR A 803 -25.37 -3.62 52.31
N VAL A 804 -26.31 -3.00 53.01
CA VAL A 804 -27.13 -1.91 52.49
C VAL A 804 -27.32 -0.79 53.51
N SER A 805 -27.40 0.46 53.07
CA SER A 805 -27.76 1.62 53.90
C SER A 805 -29.26 1.93 53.89
N ALA A 806 -30.00 1.31 52.98
CA ALA A 806 -31.44 1.36 52.81
C ALA A 806 -31.87 0.02 52.19
N PHE A 807 -33.11 -0.40 52.43
CA PHE A 807 -33.69 -1.52 51.71
C PHE A 807 -35.16 -1.23 51.48
N THR A 808 -35.51 -0.82 50.26
CA THR A 808 -36.87 -0.42 49.90
C THR A 808 -37.56 -1.38 48.94
N ALA A 809 -36.92 -2.50 48.59
CA ALA A 809 -37.54 -3.57 47.83
C ALA A 809 -38.74 -4.16 48.57
N SER A 810 -39.93 -3.96 48.00
CA SER A 810 -41.22 -4.40 48.55
C SER A 810 -42.08 -4.97 47.42
N GLY A 811 -42.94 -5.94 47.75
CA GLY A 811 -44.01 -6.36 46.84
C GLY A 811 -45.20 -5.43 46.89
N ALA A 812 -46.25 -5.79 46.15
CA ALA A 812 -47.58 -5.16 46.22
C ALA A 812 -48.67 -6.22 46.39
N ALA A 813 -49.90 -5.78 46.70
CA ALA A 813 -51.05 -6.69 46.78
C ALA A 813 -51.18 -7.52 45.49
N ALA A 814 -51.32 -8.85 45.64
CA ALA A 814 -51.32 -9.84 44.55
C ALA A 814 -50.03 -9.92 43.69
N LYS A 815 -48.95 -9.22 44.07
CA LYS A 815 -47.68 -9.12 43.34
C LYS A 815 -46.52 -9.25 44.32
N LEU A 816 -46.36 -10.44 44.90
CA LEU A 816 -45.35 -10.68 45.92
C LEU A 816 -43.93 -10.54 45.33
N LEU A 817 -43.02 -9.99 46.13
CA LEU A 817 -41.59 -10.05 45.87
C LEU A 817 -41.00 -11.27 46.59
N THR A 818 -40.51 -12.24 45.85
CA THR A 818 -39.80 -13.38 46.43
C THR A 818 -38.34 -13.00 46.71
N ILE A 819 -37.85 -13.30 47.91
CA ILE A 819 -36.43 -13.16 48.26
C ILE A 819 -35.92 -14.51 48.76
N ASN A 820 -34.96 -15.11 48.04
CA ASN A 820 -34.44 -16.43 48.38
C ASN A 820 -32.94 -16.58 48.20
N SER A 821 -32.41 -17.74 48.61
CA SER A 821 -31.02 -18.15 48.36
C SER A 821 -30.92 -19.10 47.17
N THR A 822 -29.77 -19.13 46.48
CA THR A 822 -29.52 -20.07 45.37
C THR A 822 -29.42 -21.54 45.80
N ALA A 823 -29.19 -21.81 47.10
CA ALA A 823 -29.07 -23.17 47.63
C ALA A 823 -30.06 -23.40 48.78
N ALA A 824 -30.99 -24.33 48.59
CA ALA A 824 -32.01 -24.66 49.58
C ALA A 824 -31.37 -25.05 50.93
N GLY A 825 -31.89 -24.51 52.03
CA GLY A 825 -31.38 -24.76 53.38
C GLY A 825 -30.11 -23.99 53.74
N SER A 826 -29.50 -23.27 52.80
CA SER A 826 -28.29 -22.46 53.03
C SER A 826 -28.60 -20.98 52.85
N ARG A 827 -28.35 -20.16 53.87
CA ARG A 827 -28.77 -18.76 53.87
C ARG A 827 -27.86 -17.85 53.03
N GLY A 828 -28.48 -16.91 52.31
CA GLY A 828 -27.83 -15.63 51.96
C GLY A 828 -28.06 -14.60 53.06
N THR A 829 -27.23 -13.55 53.14
CA THR A 829 -27.36 -12.51 54.18
C THR A 829 -27.67 -11.14 53.56
N ILE A 830 -28.61 -10.39 54.16
CA ILE A 830 -28.80 -8.96 53.91
C ILE A 830 -28.47 -8.22 55.20
N ALA A 831 -27.51 -7.30 55.14
CA ALA A 831 -26.98 -6.58 56.31
C ALA A 831 -27.29 -5.09 56.23
N PHE A 832 -28.02 -4.55 57.20
CA PHE A 832 -28.40 -3.13 57.22
C PHE A 832 -27.44 -2.28 58.05
N THR A 833 -27.08 -1.11 57.52
CA THR A 833 -26.13 -0.16 58.11
C THR A 833 -26.66 1.28 58.17
N GLY A 834 -27.90 1.53 57.70
CA GLY A 834 -28.45 2.88 57.51
C GLY A 834 -28.91 3.64 58.76
N GLY A 835 -28.93 2.98 59.92
CA GLY A 835 -29.58 3.50 61.13
C GLY A 835 -31.12 3.44 61.04
N GLY A 836 -31.78 3.19 62.18
CA GLY A 836 -33.25 3.06 62.22
C GLY A 836 -33.77 1.67 61.81
N THR A 837 -35.01 1.63 61.29
CA THR A 837 -35.72 0.40 60.94
C THR A 837 -35.97 0.30 59.43
N VAL A 838 -35.80 -0.89 58.86
CA VAL A 838 -36.27 -1.26 57.53
C VAL A 838 -37.73 -1.70 57.62
N SER A 839 -38.60 -1.13 56.78
CA SER A 839 -40.01 -1.51 56.70
C SER A 839 -40.39 -1.83 55.25
N THR A 840 -40.77 -3.08 55.01
CA THR A 840 -41.23 -3.60 53.70
C THR A 840 -42.56 -4.32 53.86
N ASN A 841 -43.22 -4.72 52.77
CA ASN A 841 -44.43 -5.55 52.83
C ASN A 841 -44.59 -6.43 51.59
N TYR A 842 -45.54 -7.38 51.61
CA TYR A 842 -45.85 -8.26 50.48
C TYR A 842 -44.64 -9.05 49.96
N LEU A 843 -43.83 -9.59 50.87
CA LEU A 843 -42.66 -10.41 50.56
C LEU A 843 -42.98 -11.91 50.65
N ASN A 844 -42.25 -12.74 49.91
CA ASN A 844 -42.16 -14.18 50.12
C ASN A 844 -40.70 -14.56 50.37
N VAL A 845 -40.31 -14.84 51.62
CA VAL A 845 -38.90 -14.96 51.99
C VAL A 845 -38.53 -16.39 52.36
N GLN A 846 -37.42 -16.91 51.85
CA GLN A 846 -36.90 -18.24 52.18
C GLN A 846 -35.36 -18.22 52.22
N ASP A 847 -34.75 -18.90 53.19
CA ASP A 847 -33.29 -19.03 53.29
C ASP A 847 -32.53 -17.67 53.34
N ILE A 848 -33.05 -16.67 54.08
CA ILE A 848 -32.39 -15.36 54.24
C ILE A 848 -32.07 -15.05 55.72
N ALA A 849 -30.84 -14.62 55.97
CA ALA A 849 -30.44 -14.00 57.22
C ALA A 849 -30.46 -12.46 57.09
N PHE A 850 -31.33 -11.79 57.83
CA PHE A 850 -31.32 -10.35 57.97
C PHE A 850 -30.45 -9.96 59.18
N THR A 851 -29.52 -9.02 58.99
CA THR A 851 -28.62 -8.56 60.05
C THR A 851 -28.63 -7.03 60.16
N PRO A 852 -28.40 -6.45 61.35
CA PRO A 852 -28.24 -7.12 62.65
C PRO A 852 -29.51 -7.88 63.07
N ALA A 853 -29.32 -9.03 63.71
CA ALA A 853 -30.38 -10.03 63.91
C ALA A 853 -31.19 -9.88 65.22
N VAL A 854 -30.98 -8.84 66.04
CA VAL A 854 -31.38 -8.86 67.47
C VAL A 854 -31.83 -7.50 68.05
N ALA A 855 -32.51 -7.42 69.21
CA ALA A 855 -32.32 -8.20 70.46
C ALA A 855 -33.26 -9.37 70.79
N ALA A 856 -32.65 -10.43 71.32
CA ALA A 856 -33.24 -11.65 71.85
C ALA A 856 -33.67 -11.50 73.33
N ASP A 857 -33.64 -10.28 73.86
CA ASP A 857 -34.04 -9.94 75.23
C ASP A 857 -35.44 -9.29 75.33
N GLY A 858 -36.11 -9.04 74.20
CA GLY A 858 -37.45 -8.45 74.15
C GLY A 858 -37.51 -6.94 74.48
N THR A 859 -36.37 -6.25 74.62
CA THR A 859 -36.32 -4.83 75.06
C THR A 859 -35.91 -3.83 73.97
N THR A 860 -35.34 -4.27 72.84
CA THR A 860 -35.05 -3.40 71.68
C THR A 860 -35.90 -3.76 70.45
N PRO A 861 -36.42 -2.77 69.70
CA PRO A 861 -37.22 -3.03 68.49
C PRO A 861 -36.41 -3.73 67.38
N TYR A 862 -37.09 -4.56 66.59
CA TYR A 862 -36.49 -5.21 65.41
C TYR A 862 -35.99 -4.16 64.41
N VAL A 863 -34.85 -4.41 63.77
CA VAL A 863 -34.38 -3.56 62.66
C VAL A 863 -35.12 -3.88 61.37
N TRP A 864 -35.52 -5.13 61.15
CA TRP A 864 -36.14 -5.59 59.90
C TRP A 864 -37.62 -5.95 60.09
N TYR A 865 -38.53 -5.04 59.71
CA TYR A 865 -39.98 -5.28 59.66
C TYR A 865 -40.38 -5.66 58.22
N LEU A 866 -40.67 -6.93 58.00
CA LEU A 866 -40.97 -7.48 56.68
C LEU A 866 -42.43 -7.29 56.27
N GLY A 867 -43.30 -6.80 57.17
CA GLY A 867 -44.70 -6.48 56.88
C GLY A 867 -45.68 -7.62 57.15
N ALA A 868 -46.94 -7.28 57.48
CA ALA A 868 -47.98 -8.25 57.83
C ALA A 868 -48.52 -9.07 56.65
N ASN A 869 -48.34 -8.60 55.41
CA ASN A 869 -48.78 -9.30 54.20
C ASN A 869 -47.65 -10.15 53.59
N SER A 870 -46.61 -10.45 54.36
CA SER A 870 -45.44 -11.20 53.92
C SER A 870 -45.47 -12.64 54.44
N THR A 871 -44.97 -13.56 53.63
CA THR A 871 -44.92 -15.00 53.93
C THR A 871 -43.51 -15.44 54.32
N ASN A 872 -43.40 -16.13 55.45
CA ASN A 872 -42.18 -16.81 55.88
C ASN A 872 -42.15 -18.24 55.32
N SER A 873 -41.41 -18.46 54.23
CA SER A 873 -41.30 -19.74 53.52
C SER A 873 -40.16 -20.64 54.01
N GLY A 874 -39.60 -20.35 55.19
CA GLY A 874 -38.70 -21.25 55.93
C GLY A 874 -37.23 -20.80 55.97
N ASN A 875 -36.54 -21.24 57.03
CA ASN A 875 -35.10 -21.03 57.28
C ASN A 875 -34.64 -19.56 57.21
N ASN A 876 -35.47 -18.62 57.70
CA ASN A 876 -35.12 -17.20 57.79
C ASN A 876 -34.70 -16.79 59.22
N THR A 877 -33.83 -15.80 59.37
CA THR A 877 -33.45 -15.21 60.68
C THR A 877 -33.38 -13.69 60.66
N GLY A 878 -33.61 -13.05 61.80
CA GLY A 878 -33.38 -11.61 62.02
C GLY A 878 -34.44 -10.65 61.46
N GLY A 879 -35.46 -11.14 60.75
CA GLY A 879 -36.60 -10.36 60.24
C GLY A 879 -37.92 -10.71 60.92
N LEU A 880 -38.75 -9.68 61.18
CA LEU A 880 -40.09 -9.80 61.79
C LEU A 880 -41.20 -9.63 60.75
N PHE A 881 -42.09 -10.62 60.61
CA PHE A 881 -43.21 -10.62 59.66
C PHE A 881 -44.45 -9.92 60.23
N GLN A 882 -44.30 -8.63 60.55
CA GLN A 882 -45.36 -7.75 61.07
C GLN A 882 -45.19 -6.33 60.51
N ALA A 883 -46.22 -5.48 60.61
CA ALA A 883 -46.12 -4.07 60.21
C ALA A 883 -45.13 -3.30 61.11
N GLY A 884 -44.35 -2.38 60.54
CA GLY A 884 -43.41 -1.54 61.28
C GLY A 884 -44.04 -0.26 61.84
N GLY A 885 -43.83 0.02 63.15
CA GLY A 885 -43.97 1.36 63.74
C GLY A 885 -45.02 1.56 64.84
N VAL A 886 -44.51 1.77 66.08
CA VAL A 886 -45.06 2.49 67.26
C VAL A 886 -46.25 1.89 68.02
N GLY A 887 -45.94 1.14 69.09
CA GLY A 887 -46.85 0.87 70.20
C GLY A 887 -46.06 0.51 71.46
N ALA A 888 -46.16 1.35 72.50
CA ALA A 888 -45.57 1.11 73.80
C ALA A 888 -45.92 -0.29 74.33
N LEU A 889 -44.97 -0.90 75.02
CA LEU A 889 -45.13 -2.06 75.88
C LEU A 889 -46.43 -1.93 76.70
N LYS A 890 -47.47 -2.70 76.38
CA LYS A 890 -48.55 -2.97 77.34
C LYS A 890 -48.30 -4.34 77.93
N VAL A 891 -47.76 -4.28 79.15
CA VAL A 891 -47.73 -5.36 80.13
C VAL A 891 -49.16 -5.88 80.34
N TYR A 892 -49.32 -7.20 80.25
CA TYR A 892 -50.01 -7.99 81.28
C TYR A 892 -49.24 -9.29 81.45
#